data_AF-A0A660RMG1-F1
#
_entry.id   AF-A0A660RMG1-F1
#
_cell.length_a   1.000
_cell.length_b   1.000
_cell.length_c   1.000
_cell.angle_alpha   90.00
_cell.angle_beta   90.00
_cell.angle_gamma   90.00
#
_symmetry.space_group_name_H-M   'P 1'
#
loop_
_entity.id
_entity.type
_entity.pdbx_description
1 polymer ?
#
loop_
_entity_poly.entity_id
_entity_poly.type
_entity_poly.pdbx_seq_one_letter_code
_entity_poly.pdbx_strand_id
1 'polypeptide(L)'
;MTKGWNKIQFEIAGAMKDLNPDGKYMVYLAFAGFDKKNKKIPLVDPFYIDGIYTEKSKIMTVEEQMAMVSPEIKEEVQKMLQMSDDELLEYIQKKTFYYFWNEANPENGLVRDRNKEDAPCSIAAVGFALTAIPVGIERGWITYEEGYERVLKTLKTFVEGKVEGKNGFFYHFVDMNTGSRVWNCEVSSIDTALLVAGALFAGEYFKGTEVEKLADQLYRNVNWQWMLAEDGTLYMGWKPEGGFLNAKWDSFNEGILAYVLAIGSPTHPIPAKSWDKIFRPIHENYISCPTESLFVYQYPNIWIDFRDKEDKYASYFNNARIATRYNYLFCVMNRFKYRTYDFDIWGLSASDGPAGYKHYGASEGNHDGTVAPYASISSIVFTPDLSMKAIRGMLEKYGPLLWRKYGFVSAFNVDANWFSKEHIGIDQGDILLMIENSRSGFVWKIFMKNEYIQKALKKIGFVEKKSEYAVTPWYLKEYEKILTAPSEKIAVAVKKTITVDGKLNDWKGVPYNVVDEDMNVPVAGLKKVNKRKQILHSYFYAAWDENYLYLAARVFDEYVVVNIAPDDLGAFYRTDSIEFYIDPHSEAGIFKLAVLPFDTEGHVQAVRHEDAKPGPISEVAPEVKVASSRTENGYIVEVAIPFKYLGVIPKDGLKLGFCHTVHNSNRRDAKIGEYVRENMLSWIPLPEIWARPEKWGTLELKE
;
A
#
# COMPACT_ATOMS: atom_id res chain seq x y z
N MET A 1 37.12 -4.66 -7.97
CA MET A 1 37.52 -4.76 -9.39
C MET A 1 39.02 -4.95 -9.47
N THR A 2 39.48 -5.93 -10.24
CA THR A 2 40.90 -6.14 -10.54
C THR A 2 41.39 -5.11 -11.56
N LYS A 3 42.68 -4.75 -11.54
CA LYS A 3 43.28 -3.93 -12.61
C LYS A 3 43.24 -4.72 -13.92
N GLY A 4 42.67 -4.16 -14.99
CA GLY A 4 42.57 -4.79 -16.32
C GLY A 4 41.18 -4.65 -16.96
N TRP A 5 40.94 -5.42 -18.04
CA TRP A 5 39.63 -5.54 -18.68
C TRP A 5 38.63 -6.23 -17.75
N ASN A 6 37.42 -5.66 -17.62
CA ASN A 6 36.34 -6.22 -16.80
C ASN A 6 35.20 -6.68 -17.73
N LYS A 7 34.68 -7.89 -17.52
CA LYS A 7 33.47 -8.39 -18.19
C LYS A 7 32.26 -8.02 -17.33
N ILE A 8 31.33 -7.25 -17.89
CA ILE A 8 30.05 -6.91 -17.26
C ILE A 8 28.95 -7.67 -18.03
N GLN A 9 28.15 -8.46 -17.32
CA GLN A 9 27.07 -9.25 -17.90
C GLN A 9 25.72 -8.74 -17.41
N PHE A 10 24.78 -8.56 -18.33
CA PHE A 10 23.38 -8.22 -18.05
C PHE A 10 22.49 -9.28 -18.71
N GLU A 11 21.64 -9.93 -17.92
CA GLU A 11 20.59 -10.78 -18.46
C GLU A 11 19.47 -9.88 -19.00
N ILE A 12 19.06 -10.10 -20.24
CA ILE A 12 17.94 -9.39 -20.84
C ILE A 12 16.66 -9.94 -20.19
N ALA A 13 15.81 -9.08 -19.62
CA ALA A 13 14.64 -9.47 -18.81
C ALA A 13 13.29 -9.07 -19.45
N GLY A 14 12.21 -9.73 -19.00
CA GLY A 14 10.84 -9.44 -19.44
C GLY A 14 10.62 -9.67 -20.94
N ALA A 15 9.77 -8.85 -21.56
CA ALA A 15 9.47 -8.91 -23.00
C ALA A 15 10.70 -8.69 -23.90
N MET A 16 11.80 -8.14 -23.36
CA MET A 16 13.05 -8.02 -24.12
C MET A 16 13.74 -9.38 -24.33
N LYS A 17 13.33 -10.46 -23.64
CA LYS A 17 13.83 -11.82 -23.88
C LYS A 17 13.41 -12.36 -25.26
N ASP A 18 12.29 -11.86 -25.80
CA ASP A 18 11.71 -12.30 -27.07
C ASP A 18 12.29 -11.52 -28.26
N LEU A 19 13.62 -11.46 -28.36
CA LEU A 19 14.28 -10.76 -29.45
C LEU A 19 14.01 -11.49 -30.78
N ASN A 20 13.49 -10.74 -31.76
CA ASN A 20 13.46 -11.17 -33.15
C ASN A 20 14.91 -11.26 -33.65
N PRO A 21 15.39 -12.45 -34.08
CA PRO A 21 16.76 -12.61 -34.59
C PRO A 21 17.09 -11.70 -35.77
N ASP A 22 16.09 -11.28 -36.54
CA ASP A 22 16.23 -10.39 -37.69
C ASP A 22 15.94 -8.92 -37.34
N GLY A 23 15.63 -8.64 -36.06
CA GLY A 23 15.33 -7.29 -35.56
C GLY A 23 16.60 -6.45 -35.36
N LYS A 24 16.46 -5.13 -35.53
CA LYS A 24 17.49 -4.16 -35.16
C LYS A 24 17.13 -3.51 -33.83
N TYR A 25 17.99 -3.67 -32.83
CA TYR A 25 17.78 -3.13 -31.49
C TYR A 25 18.81 -2.04 -31.19
N MET A 26 18.40 -0.98 -30.50
CA MET A 26 19.31 0.00 -29.92
C MET A 26 19.58 -0.34 -28.45
N VAL A 27 20.86 -0.40 -28.09
CA VAL A 27 21.31 -0.55 -26.70
C VAL A 27 21.87 0.79 -26.24
N TYR A 28 21.27 1.36 -25.20
CA TYR A 28 21.75 2.59 -24.56
C TYR A 28 22.59 2.21 -23.34
N LEU A 29 23.83 2.69 -23.31
CA LEU A 29 24.74 2.51 -22.17
C LEU A 29 24.99 3.86 -21.51
N ALA A 30 24.78 3.93 -20.20
CA ALA A 30 25.05 5.12 -19.40
C ALA A 30 26.12 4.79 -18.36
N PHE A 31 27.21 5.55 -18.37
CA PHE A 31 28.32 5.39 -17.44
C PHE A 31 28.39 6.61 -16.53
N ALA A 32 28.66 6.37 -15.24
CA ALA A 32 28.78 7.42 -14.25
C ALA A 32 29.81 7.04 -13.19
N GLY A 33 30.62 8.02 -12.77
CA GLY A 33 31.44 7.87 -11.58
C GLY A 33 30.57 8.16 -10.35
N PHE A 34 30.89 7.50 -9.23
CA PHE A 34 30.28 7.80 -7.94
C PHE A 34 31.39 8.02 -6.93
N ASP A 35 31.29 9.10 -6.16
CA ASP A 35 32.21 9.34 -5.06
C ASP A 35 31.89 8.44 -3.85
N LYS A 36 32.71 8.52 -2.79
CA LYS A 36 32.51 7.73 -1.56
C LYS A 36 31.20 8.05 -0.83
N LYS A 37 30.48 9.10 -1.22
CA LYS A 37 29.16 9.49 -0.71
C LYS A 37 28.04 9.15 -1.69
N ASN A 38 28.32 8.33 -2.70
CA ASN A 38 27.42 7.91 -3.75
C ASN A 38 26.85 9.07 -4.60
N LYS A 39 27.54 10.22 -4.62
CA LYS A 39 27.18 11.34 -5.49
C LYS A 39 27.74 11.09 -6.88
N LYS A 40 26.91 11.29 -7.89
CA LYS A 40 27.31 11.22 -9.30
C LYS A 40 28.41 12.25 -9.56
N ILE A 41 29.56 11.77 -10.00
CA ILE A 41 30.69 12.59 -10.45
C ILE A 41 30.95 12.32 -11.93
N PRO A 42 31.46 13.33 -12.67
CA PRO A 42 31.92 13.11 -14.03
C PRO A 42 32.98 12.00 -14.07
N LEU A 43 32.90 11.14 -15.08
CA LEU A 43 34.01 10.26 -15.41
C LEU A 43 35.10 11.13 -16.04
N VAL A 44 36.13 11.42 -15.24
CA VAL A 44 37.26 12.26 -15.68
C VAL A 44 38.34 11.44 -16.37
N ASP A 45 38.40 10.14 -16.08
CA ASP A 45 39.36 9.23 -16.67
C ASP A 45 38.75 8.56 -17.93
N PRO A 46 39.51 8.46 -19.03
CA PRO A 46 39.08 7.68 -20.18
C PRO A 46 38.95 6.21 -19.79
N PHE A 47 37.82 5.59 -20.16
CA PHE A 47 37.65 4.15 -20.10
C PHE A 47 37.32 3.63 -21.50
N TYR A 48 37.71 2.38 -21.75
CA TYR A 48 37.58 1.75 -23.05
C TYR A 48 36.58 0.60 -22.95
N ILE A 49 35.78 0.42 -23.99
CA ILE A 49 34.92 -0.75 -24.19
C ILE A 49 35.56 -1.57 -25.30
N ASP A 50 36.08 -2.74 -24.95
CA ASP A 50 36.74 -3.65 -25.91
C ASP A 50 35.72 -4.23 -26.91
N GLY A 51 34.56 -4.65 -26.39
CA GLY A 51 33.49 -5.21 -27.21
C GLY A 51 32.19 -5.33 -26.44
N ILE A 52 31.09 -5.29 -27.20
CA ILE A 52 29.74 -5.63 -26.74
C ILE A 52 29.31 -6.81 -27.59
N TYR A 53 28.96 -7.91 -26.94
CA TYR A 53 28.48 -9.10 -27.62
C TYR A 53 27.27 -9.65 -26.89
N THR A 54 26.38 -10.26 -27.67
CA THR A 54 25.31 -11.11 -27.15
C THR A 54 25.82 -12.54 -27.13
N GLU A 55 25.73 -13.19 -25.98
CA GLU A 55 26.04 -14.61 -25.84
C GLU A 55 24.73 -15.37 -25.62
N LYS A 56 24.57 -16.54 -26.25
CA LYS A 56 23.46 -17.43 -25.90
C LYS A 56 23.71 -17.96 -24.49
N SER A 57 23.08 -17.31 -23.52
CA SER A 57 23.00 -17.82 -22.16
C SER A 57 22.00 -18.97 -22.15
N LYS A 58 22.44 -20.16 -21.74
CA LYS A 58 21.51 -21.20 -21.34
C LYS A 58 20.91 -20.77 -20.01
N ILE A 59 19.65 -20.32 -20.02
CA ILE A 59 18.88 -20.14 -18.79
C ILE A 59 18.73 -21.53 -18.20
N MET A 60 19.36 -21.77 -17.05
CA MET A 60 19.26 -23.05 -16.36
C MET A 60 17.80 -23.35 -16.04
N THR A 61 17.33 -24.56 -16.31
CA THR A 61 15.99 -24.94 -15.86
C THR A 61 15.96 -25.04 -14.32
N VAL A 62 14.75 -25.08 -13.74
CA VAL A 62 14.61 -25.27 -12.29
C VAL A 62 15.27 -26.59 -11.85
N GLU A 63 15.14 -27.65 -12.66
CA GLU A 63 15.75 -28.96 -12.42
C GLU A 63 17.28 -28.86 -12.44
N GLU A 64 17.85 -28.09 -13.36
CA GLU A 64 19.30 -27.85 -13.42
C GLU A 64 19.78 -27.03 -12.22
N GLN A 65 19.01 -26.03 -11.79
CA GLN A 65 19.31 -25.28 -10.56
C GLN A 65 19.29 -26.19 -9.34
N MET A 66 18.25 -27.02 -9.19
CA MET A 66 18.16 -28.02 -8.12
C MET A 66 19.32 -29.00 -8.17
N ALA A 67 19.73 -29.46 -9.36
CA ALA A 67 20.87 -30.36 -9.53
C ALA A 67 22.18 -29.72 -9.02
N MET A 68 22.36 -28.42 -9.18
CA MET A 68 23.54 -27.66 -8.71
C MET A 68 23.55 -27.32 -7.22
N VAL A 69 22.42 -27.46 -6.51
CA VAL A 69 22.40 -27.27 -5.05
C VAL A 69 23.28 -28.33 -4.37
N SER A 70 24.00 -27.92 -3.32
CA SER A 70 24.94 -28.79 -2.61
C SER A 70 24.23 -30.02 -2.00
N PRO A 71 24.92 -31.17 -1.90
CA PRO A 71 24.35 -32.38 -1.29
C PRO A 71 23.85 -32.16 0.14
N GLU A 72 24.51 -31.30 0.92
CA GLU A 72 24.18 -31.04 2.32
C GLU A 72 22.80 -30.39 2.46
N ILE A 73 22.48 -29.39 1.62
CA ILE A 73 21.16 -28.73 1.64
C ILE A 73 20.08 -29.73 1.19
N LYS A 74 20.36 -30.56 0.18
CA LYS A 74 19.41 -31.58 -0.27
C LYS A 74 19.11 -32.59 0.83
N GLU A 75 20.13 -33.09 1.52
CA GLU A 75 19.99 -34.02 2.64
C GLU A 75 19.25 -33.38 3.82
N GLU A 76 19.54 -32.10 4.11
CA GLU A 76 18.84 -31.33 5.13
C GLU A 76 17.34 -31.23 4.84
N VAL A 77 16.96 -30.84 3.61
CA VAL A 77 15.55 -30.77 3.20
C VAL A 77 14.88 -32.13 3.27
N GLN A 78 15.55 -33.21 2.85
CA GLN A 78 14.98 -34.56 2.96
C GLN A 78 14.74 -34.97 4.42
N LYS A 79 15.66 -34.64 5.34
CA LYS A 79 15.45 -34.86 6.78
C LYS A 79 14.27 -34.06 7.31
N MET A 80 14.14 -32.80 6.90
CA MET A 80 13.01 -31.94 7.29
C MET A 80 11.66 -32.53 6.85
N LEU A 81 11.58 -33.13 5.66
CA LEU A 81 10.35 -33.76 5.17
C LEU A 81 9.93 -34.98 6.01
N GLN A 82 10.86 -35.64 6.69
CA GLN A 82 10.59 -36.78 7.58
C GLN A 82 10.27 -36.37 9.02
N MET A 83 10.45 -35.10 9.39
CA MET A 83 10.12 -34.60 10.73
C MET A 83 8.60 -34.58 10.94
N SER A 84 8.17 -34.79 12.19
CA SER A 84 6.80 -34.43 12.59
C SER A 84 6.58 -32.92 12.44
N ASP A 85 5.32 -32.48 12.41
CA ASP A 85 5.00 -31.05 12.25
C ASP A 85 5.65 -30.19 13.35
N ASP A 86 5.64 -30.65 14.61
CA ASP A 86 6.23 -29.91 15.73
C ASP A 86 7.76 -29.81 15.63
N GLU A 87 8.43 -30.91 15.26
CA GLU A 87 9.88 -30.93 15.02
C GLU A 87 10.27 -30.04 13.85
N LEU A 88 9.49 -30.05 12.77
CA LEU A 88 9.72 -29.23 11.59
C LEU A 88 9.59 -27.74 11.93
N LEU A 89 8.56 -27.37 12.70
CA LEU A 89 8.37 -26.00 13.16
C LEU A 89 9.50 -25.55 14.09
N GLU A 90 9.95 -26.39 15.03
CA GLU A 90 11.14 -26.10 15.86
C GLU A 90 12.37 -25.85 15.00
N TYR A 91 12.59 -26.70 13.99
CA TYR A 91 13.73 -26.58 13.10
C TYR A 91 13.69 -25.27 12.28
N ILE A 92 12.52 -24.92 11.76
CA ILE A 92 12.29 -23.67 11.05
C ILE A 92 12.56 -22.47 11.94
N GLN A 93 11.93 -22.43 13.11
CA GLN A 93 12.11 -21.34 14.05
C GLN A 93 13.59 -21.17 14.44
N LYS A 94 14.28 -22.26 14.81
CA LYS A 94 15.68 -22.19 15.22
C LYS A 94 16.58 -21.65 14.11
N LYS A 95 16.38 -22.10 12.87
CA LYS A 95 17.22 -21.64 11.75
C LYS A 95 16.95 -20.17 11.41
N THR A 96 15.69 -19.75 11.46
CA THR A 96 15.27 -18.36 11.28
C THR A 96 15.78 -17.45 12.38
N PHE A 97 15.79 -17.89 13.65
CA PHE A 97 16.32 -17.13 14.78
C PHE A 97 17.76 -16.68 14.57
N TYR A 98 18.60 -17.53 13.96
CA TYR A 98 20.00 -17.19 13.71
C TYR A 98 20.19 -15.99 12.77
N TYR A 99 19.16 -15.57 12.02
CA TYR A 99 19.19 -14.29 11.32
C TYR A 99 19.40 -13.14 12.32
N PHE A 100 18.56 -13.05 13.34
CA PHE A 100 18.60 -11.99 14.35
C PHE A 100 19.82 -12.07 15.26
N TRP A 101 20.36 -13.28 15.44
CA TRP A 101 21.57 -13.46 16.21
C TRP A 101 22.83 -13.00 15.45
N ASN A 102 22.95 -13.42 14.19
CA ASN A 102 24.18 -13.32 13.39
C ASN A 102 24.24 -12.10 12.45
N GLU A 103 23.10 -11.58 11.97
CA GLU A 103 23.04 -10.36 11.14
C GLU A 103 22.87 -9.08 11.98
N ALA A 104 23.05 -9.20 13.28
CA ALA A 104 23.10 -8.09 14.22
C ALA A 104 24.53 -7.65 14.50
N ASN A 105 24.74 -6.35 14.64
CA ASN A 105 26.01 -5.80 15.12
C ASN A 105 26.11 -6.03 16.64
N PRO A 106 27.08 -6.83 17.12
CA PRO A 106 27.19 -7.18 18.54
C PRO A 106 27.59 -6.00 19.44
N GLU A 107 28.09 -4.90 18.88
CA GLU A 107 28.53 -3.71 19.62
C GLU A 107 27.43 -2.70 19.91
N ASN A 108 26.34 -2.72 19.14
CA ASN A 108 25.23 -1.78 19.32
C ASN A 108 23.83 -2.42 19.21
N GLY A 109 23.74 -3.69 18.80
CA GLY A 109 22.49 -4.42 18.70
C GLY A 109 21.61 -4.07 17.50
N LEU A 110 22.10 -3.24 16.55
CA LEU A 110 21.42 -2.95 15.30
C LEU A 110 21.38 -4.19 14.39
N VAL A 111 20.29 -4.37 13.64
CA VAL A 111 20.03 -5.57 12.84
C VAL A 111 19.88 -5.19 11.37
N ARG A 112 20.61 -5.88 10.50
CA ARG A 112 20.51 -5.64 9.05
C ARG A 112 19.10 -5.87 8.54
N ASP A 113 18.71 -5.05 7.57
CA ASP A 113 17.46 -5.22 6.80
C ASP A 113 17.40 -6.58 6.09
N ARG A 114 18.52 -6.98 5.49
CA ARG A 114 18.68 -8.22 4.73
C ARG A 114 20.06 -8.80 4.91
N ASN A 115 20.23 -10.09 4.64
CA ASN A 115 21.51 -10.81 4.79
C ASN A 115 22.52 -10.51 3.67
N LYS A 116 22.71 -9.22 3.35
CA LYS A 116 23.72 -8.72 2.41
C LYS A 116 24.72 -7.86 3.18
N GLU A 117 26.00 -7.97 2.84
CA GLU A 117 27.08 -7.36 3.63
C GLU A 117 26.98 -5.83 3.75
N ASP A 118 26.53 -5.16 2.69
CA ASP A 118 26.34 -3.71 2.59
C ASP A 118 24.91 -3.26 2.97
N ALA A 119 24.06 -4.16 3.48
CA ALA A 119 22.72 -3.79 3.92
C ALA A 119 22.77 -2.89 5.16
N PRO A 120 21.96 -1.81 5.20
CA PRO A 120 21.81 -1.00 6.40
C PRO A 120 20.99 -1.72 7.46
N CYS A 121 20.90 -1.12 8.64
CA CYS A 121 19.97 -1.55 9.68
C CYS A 121 18.54 -1.17 9.28
N SER A 122 17.60 -2.08 9.53
CA SER A 122 16.16 -1.77 9.58
C SER A 122 15.73 -1.70 11.05
N ILE A 123 15.16 -0.58 11.49
CA ILE A 123 14.69 -0.47 12.88
C ILE A 123 13.50 -1.40 13.17
N ALA A 124 12.71 -1.74 12.15
CA ALA A 124 11.67 -2.75 12.28
C ALA A 124 12.28 -4.12 12.57
N ALA A 125 13.32 -4.53 11.82
CA ALA A 125 14.04 -5.78 12.07
C ALA A 125 14.62 -5.84 13.50
N VAL A 126 15.04 -4.71 14.07
CA VAL A 126 15.44 -4.62 15.48
C VAL A 126 14.25 -4.91 16.42
N GLY A 127 13.05 -4.37 16.14
CA GLY A 127 11.83 -4.69 16.90
C GLY A 127 11.50 -6.18 16.91
N PHE A 128 11.58 -6.82 15.74
CA PHE A 128 11.45 -8.27 15.65
C PHE A 128 12.53 -9.00 16.46
N ALA A 129 13.79 -8.54 16.39
CA ALA A 129 14.90 -9.13 17.14
C ALA A 129 14.71 -9.05 18.67
N LEU A 130 14.21 -7.92 19.17
CA LEU A 130 13.92 -7.72 20.60
C LEU A 130 12.87 -8.72 21.14
N THR A 131 12.03 -9.26 20.25
CA THR A 131 11.09 -10.34 20.59
C THR A 131 11.70 -11.72 20.34
N ALA A 132 12.44 -11.89 19.24
CA ALA A 132 13.11 -13.13 18.84
C ALA A 132 14.13 -13.61 19.88
N ILE A 133 14.86 -12.69 20.52
CA ILE A 133 15.90 -13.03 21.50
C ILE A 133 15.31 -13.77 22.71
N PRO A 134 14.28 -13.26 23.40
CA PRO A 134 13.58 -14.03 24.43
C PRO A 134 13.04 -15.38 23.96
N VAL A 135 12.54 -15.49 22.71
CA VAL A 135 12.14 -16.80 22.15
C VAL A 135 13.33 -17.75 22.11
N GLY A 136 14.50 -17.27 21.67
CA GLY A 136 15.73 -18.07 21.67
C GLY A 136 16.21 -18.49 23.06
N ILE A 137 15.94 -17.69 24.09
CA ILE A 137 16.20 -18.07 25.49
C ILE A 137 15.25 -19.19 25.92
N GLU A 138 13.95 -19.02 25.75
CA GLU A 138 12.93 -20.00 26.17
C GLU A 138 13.07 -21.34 25.43
N ARG A 139 13.54 -21.30 24.18
CA ARG A 139 13.83 -22.48 23.36
C ARG A 139 15.22 -23.08 23.63
N GLY A 140 16.03 -22.44 24.46
CA GLY A 140 17.38 -22.91 24.83
C GLY A 140 18.40 -22.86 23.68
N TRP A 141 18.22 -21.97 22.70
CA TRP A 141 19.17 -21.78 21.60
C TRP A 141 20.33 -20.84 21.97
N ILE A 142 20.08 -19.95 22.94
CA ILE A 142 21.05 -19.05 23.58
C ILE A 142 20.79 -19.04 25.09
N THR A 143 21.76 -18.59 25.90
CA THR A 143 21.54 -18.46 27.34
C THR A 143 20.75 -17.20 27.69
N TYR A 144 20.18 -17.17 28.90
CA TYR A 144 19.52 -15.99 29.43
C TYR A 144 20.46 -14.78 29.46
N GLU A 145 21.70 -14.97 29.90
CA GLU A 145 22.71 -13.91 30.01
C GLU A 145 23.09 -13.33 28.64
N GLU A 146 23.30 -14.19 27.65
CA GLU A 146 23.61 -13.77 26.28
C GLU A 146 22.49 -12.93 25.68
N GLY A 147 21.25 -13.39 25.84
CA GLY A 147 20.09 -12.66 25.33
C GLY A 147 19.81 -11.36 26.11
N TYR A 148 19.94 -11.38 27.44
CA TYR A 148 19.80 -10.19 28.28
C TYR A 148 20.79 -9.10 27.89
N GLU A 149 22.08 -9.44 27.78
CA GLU A 149 23.13 -8.48 27.40
C GLU A 149 22.91 -7.92 26.00
N ARG A 150 22.49 -8.75 25.03
CA ARG A 150 22.17 -8.29 23.68
C ARG A 150 21.03 -7.28 23.70
N VAL A 151 19.91 -7.61 24.36
CA VAL A 151 18.72 -6.74 24.44
C VAL A 151 19.03 -5.44 25.19
N LEU A 152 19.73 -5.53 26.31
CA LEU A 152 20.15 -4.38 27.10
C LEU A 152 20.99 -3.41 26.25
N LYS A 153 21.99 -3.94 25.55
CA LYS A 153 22.86 -3.16 24.67
C LYS A 153 22.06 -2.51 23.53
N THR A 154 21.17 -3.26 22.87
CA THR A 154 20.28 -2.70 21.83
C THR A 154 19.49 -1.52 22.37
N LEU A 155 18.78 -1.67 23.48
CA LEU A 155 17.94 -0.60 24.03
C LEU A 155 18.76 0.62 24.48
N LYS A 156 19.96 0.41 25.05
CA LYS A 156 20.90 1.51 25.37
C LYS A 156 21.26 2.30 24.12
N THR A 157 21.57 1.64 23.01
CA THR A 157 21.89 2.31 21.74
C THR A 157 20.79 3.28 21.30
N PHE A 158 19.52 2.90 21.41
CA PHE A 158 18.40 3.77 21.05
C PHE A 158 18.16 4.87 22.09
N VAL A 159 18.12 4.54 23.38
CA VAL A 159 17.79 5.50 24.45
C VAL A 159 18.89 6.55 24.66
N GLU A 160 20.16 6.19 24.46
CA GLU A 160 21.31 7.11 24.55
C GLU A 160 21.43 8.04 23.33
N GLY A 161 20.52 7.92 22.34
CA GLY A 161 20.49 8.80 21.16
C GLY A 161 21.56 8.47 20.11
N LYS A 162 22.09 7.24 20.09
CA LYS A 162 23.05 6.80 19.06
C LYS A 162 22.37 6.45 17.74
N VAL A 163 21.06 6.21 17.74
CA VAL A 163 20.26 6.01 16.52
C VAL A 163 19.55 7.32 16.18
N GLU A 164 19.76 7.81 14.97
CA GLU A 164 19.15 9.06 14.51
C GLU A 164 17.64 8.95 14.39
N GLY A 165 16.97 10.04 14.76
CA GLY A 165 15.53 10.14 14.78
C GLY A 165 15.06 11.58 15.01
N LYS A 166 13.75 11.75 15.10
CA LYS A 166 13.09 13.02 15.35
C LYS A 166 11.89 12.82 16.26
N ASN A 167 11.82 13.59 17.36
CA ASN A 167 10.71 13.54 18.33
C ASN A 167 10.41 12.11 18.85
N GLY A 168 11.47 11.33 19.08
CA GLY A 168 11.38 9.94 19.54
C GLY A 168 11.01 8.91 18.49
N PHE A 169 10.69 9.33 17.25
CA PHE A 169 10.60 8.43 16.11
C PHE A 169 11.95 8.27 15.44
N PHE A 170 12.19 7.12 14.80
CA PHE A 170 13.47 6.79 14.16
C PHE A 170 13.34 6.70 12.64
N TYR A 171 14.47 6.92 11.96
CA TYR A 171 14.55 6.69 10.52
C TYR A 171 14.38 5.20 10.19
N HIS A 172 13.65 4.90 9.12
CA HIS A 172 13.39 3.53 8.65
C HIS A 172 14.70 2.73 8.53
N PHE A 173 15.68 3.32 7.84
CA PHE A 173 17.00 2.73 7.64
C PHE A 173 18.10 3.60 8.22
N VAL A 174 19.02 2.97 8.95
CA VAL A 174 20.19 3.62 9.55
C VAL A 174 21.47 2.83 9.27
N ASP A 175 22.61 3.50 9.29
CA ASP A 175 23.92 2.86 9.15
C ASP A 175 24.14 1.87 10.31
N MET A 176 24.62 0.68 9.97
CA MET A 176 24.81 -0.43 10.93
C MET A 176 25.78 -0.11 12.07
N ASN A 177 26.69 0.84 11.89
CA ASN A 177 27.73 1.16 12.86
C ASN A 177 27.43 2.49 13.57
N THR A 178 27.07 3.52 12.81
CA THR A 178 26.91 4.87 13.36
C THR A 178 25.50 5.18 13.83
N GLY A 179 24.49 4.40 13.39
CA GLY A 179 23.08 4.71 13.65
C GLY A 179 22.56 5.94 12.89
N SER A 180 23.31 6.47 11.92
CA SER A 180 22.92 7.63 11.13
C SER A 180 21.94 7.27 10.02
N ARG A 181 21.03 8.19 9.67
CA ARG A 181 20.09 8.01 8.55
C ARG A 181 20.79 7.64 7.24
N VAL A 182 20.25 6.66 6.52
CA VAL A 182 20.70 6.32 5.16
C VAL A 182 19.60 6.43 4.11
N TRP A 183 19.99 6.40 2.83
CA TRP A 183 19.10 6.36 1.66
C TRP A 183 18.02 7.45 1.59
N ASN A 184 18.22 8.58 2.27
CA ASN A 184 17.22 9.65 2.40
C ASN A 184 15.83 9.12 2.83
N CYS A 185 15.81 8.04 3.62
CA CYS A 185 14.59 7.43 4.11
C CYS A 185 13.86 8.39 5.08
N GLU A 186 12.59 8.16 5.28
CA GLU A 186 11.75 8.88 6.24
C GLU A 186 12.04 8.43 7.67
N VAL A 187 11.78 9.35 8.61
CA VAL A 187 11.33 8.95 9.94
C VAL A 187 10.03 8.21 9.76
N SER A 188 9.99 6.92 10.10
CA SER A 188 8.85 6.05 9.84
C SER A 188 8.07 5.78 11.12
N SER A 189 6.76 6.04 11.05
CA SER A 189 5.86 5.82 12.17
C SER A 189 5.59 4.33 12.42
N ILE A 190 5.48 3.52 11.36
CA ILE A 190 5.22 2.07 11.49
C ILE A 190 6.47 1.31 11.91
N ASP A 191 7.65 1.64 11.37
CA ASP A 191 8.88 0.94 11.76
C ASP A 191 9.27 1.28 13.21
N THR A 192 9.00 2.53 13.65
CA THR A 192 9.09 2.89 15.07
C THR A 192 8.07 2.11 15.91
N ALA A 193 6.84 1.91 15.44
CA ALA A 193 5.83 1.12 16.14
C ALA A 193 6.26 -0.35 16.32
N LEU A 194 6.85 -0.96 15.28
CA LEU A 194 7.39 -2.32 15.33
C LEU A 194 8.57 -2.44 16.31
N LEU A 195 9.49 -1.46 16.28
CA LEU A 195 10.58 -1.35 17.26
C LEU A 195 10.05 -1.28 18.70
N VAL A 196 9.09 -0.39 18.94
CA VAL A 196 8.49 -0.18 20.27
C VAL A 196 7.74 -1.42 20.74
N ALA A 197 7.00 -2.12 19.86
CA ALA A 197 6.31 -3.35 20.21
C ALA A 197 7.31 -4.42 20.70
N GLY A 198 8.41 -4.59 19.98
CA GLY A 198 9.50 -5.47 20.40
C GLY A 198 10.16 -5.06 21.72
N ALA A 199 10.40 -3.75 21.90
CA ALA A 199 10.98 -3.24 23.15
C ALA A 199 10.06 -3.46 24.35
N LEU A 200 8.77 -3.16 24.23
CA LEU A 200 7.79 -3.38 25.30
C LEU A 200 7.64 -4.87 25.64
N PHE A 201 7.66 -5.75 24.64
CA PHE A 201 7.72 -7.18 24.86
C PHE A 201 8.95 -7.58 25.68
N ALA A 202 10.14 -7.13 25.26
CA ALA A 202 11.38 -7.42 25.96
C ALA A 202 11.37 -6.87 27.40
N GLY A 203 10.79 -5.69 27.61
CA GLY A 203 10.61 -5.11 28.93
C GLY A 203 9.73 -5.95 29.86
N GLU A 204 8.63 -6.50 29.37
CA GLU A 204 7.78 -7.41 30.16
C GLU A 204 8.45 -8.78 30.39
N TYR A 205 9.27 -9.26 29.45
CA TYR A 205 10.02 -10.51 29.63
C TYR A 205 11.12 -10.37 30.70
N PHE A 206 11.92 -9.30 30.62
CA PHE A 206 12.99 -9.00 31.57
C PHE A 206 12.53 -8.08 32.71
N LYS A 207 11.32 -8.31 33.22
CA LYS A 207 10.71 -7.47 34.26
C LYS A 207 11.59 -7.36 35.52
N GLY A 208 11.65 -6.17 36.10
CA GLY A 208 12.46 -5.84 37.28
C GLY A 208 13.91 -5.47 36.98
N THR A 209 14.32 -5.39 35.72
CA THR A 209 15.71 -5.15 35.30
C THR A 209 15.91 -3.78 34.65
N GLU A 210 17.13 -3.48 34.18
CA GLU A 210 17.41 -2.27 33.40
C GLU A 210 16.73 -2.30 32.01
N VAL A 211 16.54 -3.49 31.43
CA VAL A 211 15.85 -3.67 30.14
C VAL A 211 14.41 -3.15 30.22
N GLU A 212 13.67 -3.47 31.27
CA GLU A 212 12.30 -2.95 31.49
C GLU A 212 12.28 -1.42 31.49
N LYS A 213 13.21 -0.80 32.21
CA LYS A 213 13.29 0.67 32.33
C LYS A 213 13.60 1.33 31.00
N LEU A 214 14.54 0.77 30.24
CA LEU A 214 14.92 1.33 28.93
C LEU A 214 13.82 1.12 27.88
N ALA A 215 13.12 -0.01 27.91
CA ALA A 215 11.97 -0.25 27.06
C ALA A 215 10.84 0.76 27.32
N ASP A 216 10.49 0.98 28.59
CA ASP A 216 9.51 1.98 29.00
C ASP A 216 9.97 3.40 28.61
N GLN A 217 11.25 3.73 28.81
CA GLN A 217 11.81 5.02 28.42
C GLN A 217 11.77 5.23 26.90
N LEU A 218 12.15 4.23 26.10
CA LEU A 218 12.08 4.30 24.64
C LEU A 218 10.65 4.61 24.20
N TYR A 219 9.65 3.91 24.73
CA TYR A 219 8.24 4.14 24.39
C TYR A 219 7.74 5.52 24.82
N ARG A 220 8.13 5.98 26.03
CA ARG A 220 7.78 7.31 26.56
C ARG A 220 8.37 8.45 25.74
N ASN A 221 9.52 8.23 25.09
CA ASN A 221 10.16 9.24 24.26
C ASN A 221 9.42 9.47 22.94
N VAL A 222 8.61 8.52 22.46
CA VAL A 222 7.90 8.63 21.18
C VAL A 222 6.76 9.63 21.29
N ASN A 223 6.88 10.76 20.59
CA ASN A 223 5.88 11.82 20.61
C ASN A 223 4.76 11.58 19.58
N TRP A 224 3.83 10.68 19.85
CA TRP A 224 2.76 10.33 18.90
C TRP A 224 1.86 11.51 18.52
N GLN A 225 1.72 12.52 19.38
CA GLN A 225 1.01 13.76 19.05
C GLN A 225 1.69 14.56 17.93
N TRP A 226 3.03 14.51 17.84
CA TRP A 226 3.76 15.12 16.74
C TRP A 226 3.47 14.44 15.40
N MET A 227 3.23 13.12 15.39
CA MET A 227 2.89 12.36 14.19
C MET A 227 1.39 12.43 13.81
N LEU A 228 0.57 13.08 14.64
CA LEU A 228 -0.88 13.19 14.44
C LEU A 228 -1.22 14.35 13.49
N ALA A 229 -1.92 14.05 12.40
CA ALA A 229 -2.45 15.02 11.47
C ALA A 229 -3.71 15.73 12.01
N GLU A 230 -4.05 16.89 11.43
CA GLU A 230 -5.19 17.71 11.86
C GLU A 230 -6.55 16.99 11.77
N ASP A 231 -6.68 16.02 10.85
CA ASP A 231 -7.89 15.20 10.69
C ASP A 231 -8.01 14.05 11.71
N GLY A 232 -7.00 13.89 12.56
CA GLY A 232 -6.93 12.89 13.62
C GLY A 232 -6.35 11.55 13.17
N THR A 233 -5.77 11.45 11.98
CA THR A 233 -5.02 10.28 11.51
C THR A 233 -3.52 10.43 11.75
N LEU A 234 -2.77 9.33 11.73
CA LEU A 234 -1.31 9.37 11.82
C LEU A 234 -0.66 9.53 10.44
N TYR A 235 0.32 10.42 10.31
CA TYR A 235 1.19 10.47 9.13
C TYR A 235 2.02 9.19 9.03
N MET A 236 2.27 8.71 7.80
CA MET A 236 3.12 7.52 7.60
C MET A 236 4.60 7.81 7.92
N GLY A 237 5.06 9.04 7.64
CA GLY A 237 6.43 9.42 7.99
C GLY A 237 6.72 10.90 7.81
N TRP A 238 7.97 11.27 8.06
CA TRP A 238 8.48 12.63 7.98
C TRP A 238 9.90 12.65 7.42
N LYS A 239 10.23 13.68 6.63
CA LYS A 239 11.57 13.91 6.09
C LYS A 239 12.05 15.32 6.42
N PRO A 240 13.32 15.53 6.80
CA PRO A 240 13.85 16.88 7.02
C PRO A 240 13.81 17.75 5.76
N GLU A 241 13.84 17.13 4.58
CA GLU A 241 13.78 17.84 3.30
C GLU A 241 12.39 18.41 2.97
N GLY A 242 11.32 17.80 3.49
CA GLY A 242 9.96 18.06 2.99
C GLY A 242 8.85 18.08 4.05
N GLY A 243 9.16 17.86 5.32
CA GLY A 243 8.15 17.73 6.36
C GLY A 243 7.46 16.37 6.35
N PHE A 244 6.20 16.32 6.79
CA PHE A 244 5.42 15.09 6.81
C PHE A 244 5.09 14.61 5.41
N LEU A 245 5.09 13.28 5.22
CA LEU A 245 4.61 12.66 3.99
C LEU A 245 3.11 12.91 3.84
N ASN A 246 2.63 13.04 2.60
CA ASN A 246 1.19 13.17 2.34
C ASN A 246 0.42 11.89 2.69
N ALA A 247 1.09 10.73 2.66
CA ALA A 247 0.50 9.45 3.01
C ALA A 247 0.23 9.34 4.52
N LYS A 248 -0.91 8.76 4.86
CA LYS A 248 -1.43 8.63 6.22
C LYS A 248 -1.96 7.22 6.46
N TRP A 249 -2.00 6.82 7.73
CA TRP A 249 -2.66 5.59 8.16
C TRP A 249 -4.17 5.81 8.30
N ASP A 250 -4.85 6.16 7.20
CA ASP A 250 -6.27 6.55 7.19
C ASP A 250 -7.21 5.46 6.63
N SER A 251 -6.66 4.32 6.23
CA SER A 251 -7.39 3.11 5.83
C SER A 251 -6.76 1.86 6.47
N PHE A 252 -7.51 0.77 6.55
CA PHE A 252 -7.08 -0.47 7.19
C PHE A 252 -5.83 -1.07 6.52
N ASN A 253 -4.80 -1.30 7.34
CA ASN A 253 -3.52 -1.91 7.01
C ASN A 253 -2.74 -2.24 8.31
N GLU A 254 -1.43 -2.50 8.23
CA GLU A 254 -0.55 -2.80 9.37
C GLU A 254 -0.48 -1.66 10.41
N GLY A 255 -0.82 -0.44 10.00
CA GLY A 255 -0.80 0.77 10.81
C GLY A 255 -1.69 0.71 12.05
N ILE A 256 -2.62 -0.25 12.16
CA ILE A 256 -3.44 -0.43 13.37
C ILE A 256 -2.58 -0.68 14.62
N LEU A 257 -1.40 -1.30 14.49
CA LEU A 257 -0.46 -1.45 15.60
C LEU A 257 0.04 -0.09 16.11
N ALA A 258 0.38 0.81 15.18
CA ALA A 258 0.82 2.17 15.52
C ALA A 258 -0.28 2.95 16.25
N TYR A 259 -1.55 2.80 15.88
CA TYR A 259 -2.65 3.44 16.62
C TYR A 259 -2.82 2.89 18.04
N VAL A 260 -2.72 1.57 18.24
CA VAL A 260 -2.80 0.98 19.60
C VAL A 260 -1.68 1.54 20.48
N LEU A 261 -0.45 1.59 19.97
CA LEU A 261 0.68 2.17 20.69
C LEU A 261 0.52 3.69 20.90
N ALA A 262 0.01 4.43 19.92
CA ALA A 262 -0.20 5.87 20.05
C ALA A 262 -1.27 6.22 21.10
N ILE A 263 -2.36 5.45 21.16
CA ILE A 263 -3.45 5.64 22.15
C ILE A 263 -3.02 5.18 23.55
N GLY A 264 -2.17 4.15 23.61
CA GLY A 264 -1.58 3.62 24.83
C GLY A 264 -0.49 4.49 25.46
N SER A 265 0.09 5.42 24.70
CA SER A 265 1.28 6.17 25.14
C SER A 265 1.03 6.90 26.46
N PRO A 266 1.91 6.72 27.47
CA PRO A 266 1.73 7.37 28.77
C PRO A 266 2.14 8.85 28.78
N THR A 267 2.89 9.32 27.78
CA THR A 267 3.47 10.69 27.73
C THR A 267 2.89 11.51 26.60
N HIS A 268 2.70 10.92 25.42
CA HIS A 268 2.23 11.61 24.23
C HIS A 268 1.03 10.89 23.59
N PRO A 269 -0.06 10.60 24.31
CA PRO A 269 -1.19 9.88 23.75
C PRO A 269 -1.93 10.68 22.67
N ILE A 270 -2.37 9.99 21.62
CA ILE A 270 -3.39 10.51 20.71
C ILE A 270 -4.80 10.20 21.23
N PRO A 271 -5.84 10.94 20.83
CA PRO A 271 -7.22 10.64 21.21
C PRO A 271 -7.69 9.26 20.73
N ALA A 272 -8.41 8.49 21.56
CA ALA A 272 -8.93 7.17 21.16
C ALA A 272 -9.81 7.21 19.90
N LYS A 273 -10.56 8.30 19.70
CA LYS A 273 -11.38 8.57 18.50
C LYS A 273 -10.57 8.60 17.19
N SER A 274 -9.25 8.69 17.24
CA SER A 274 -8.39 8.54 16.06
C SER A 274 -8.48 7.13 15.47
N TRP A 275 -8.78 6.12 16.28
CA TRP A 275 -9.07 4.75 15.80
C TRP A 275 -10.30 4.69 14.88
N ASP A 276 -11.29 5.55 15.13
CA ASP A 276 -12.52 5.66 14.33
C ASP A 276 -12.29 6.41 13.01
N LYS A 277 -11.11 7.02 12.81
CA LYS A 277 -10.73 7.71 11.56
C LYS A 277 -10.17 6.76 10.51
N ILE A 278 -9.84 5.53 10.89
CA ILE A 278 -9.36 4.50 9.96
C ILE A 278 -10.57 3.99 9.16
N PHE A 279 -10.58 4.25 7.86
CA PHE A 279 -11.53 3.64 6.95
C PHE A 279 -11.28 2.14 6.86
N ARG A 280 -12.33 1.33 6.91
CA ARG A 280 -12.22 -0.14 6.88
C ARG A 280 -13.06 -0.67 5.72
N PRO A 281 -12.49 -0.74 4.50
CA PRO A 281 -13.18 -1.32 3.35
C PRO A 281 -13.62 -2.75 3.68
N ILE A 282 -14.78 -3.19 3.19
CA ILE A 282 -15.23 -4.58 3.36
C ILE A 282 -15.19 -5.28 2.00
N HIS A 283 -14.46 -6.39 1.93
CA HIS A 283 -14.55 -7.36 0.85
C HIS A 283 -15.43 -8.51 1.32
N GLU A 284 -16.61 -8.64 0.73
CA GLU A 284 -17.66 -9.59 1.12
C GLU A 284 -18.03 -9.53 2.61
N ASN A 285 -17.27 -10.22 3.47
CA ASN A 285 -17.53 -10.39 4.90
C ASN A 285 -16.33 -10.13 5.82
N TYR A 286 -15.22 -9.57 5.29
CA TYR A 286 -14.04 -9.18 6.06
C TYR A 286 -13.56 -7.78 5.65
N ILE A 287 -12.90 -7.09 6.57
CA ILE A 287 -12.21 -5.83 6.29
C ILE A 287 -10.98 -6.14 5.45
N SER A 288 -10.87 -5.51 4.28
CA SER A 288 -9.74 -5.69 3.37
C SER A 288 -8.84 -4.46 3.27
N CYS A 289 -7.57 -4.68 2.94
CA CYS A 289 -6.73 -3.66 2.33
C CYS A 289 -6.82 -3.78 0.79
N PRO A 290 -6.75 -2.67 0.03
CA PRO A 290 -6.90 -2.72 -1.44
C PRO A 290 -5.90 -3.65 -2.14
N THR A 291 -4.69 -3.80 -1.61
CA THR A 291 -3.65 -4.65 -2.20
C THR A 291 -3.82 -6.13 -1.90
N GLU A 292 -4.61 -6.50 -0.87
CA GLU A 292 -4.79 -7.86 -0.34
C GLU A 292 -3.47 -8.56 0.03
N SER A 293 -2.51 -7.79 0.54
CA SER A 293 -1.18 -8.25 0.97
C SER A 293 -1.22 -8.79 2.40
N LEU A 294 -0.72 -10.00 2.63
CA LEU A 294 -0.95 -10.68 3.91
C LEU A 294 -0.29 -10.04 5.13
N PHE A 295 0.87 -9.39 4.98
CA PHE A 295 1.58 -8.83 6.12
C PHE A 295 0.75 -7.81 6.91
N VAL A 296 -0.18 -7.11 6.25
CA VAL A 296 -1.04 -6.12 6.92
C VAL A 296 -1.96 -6.74 7.98
N TYR A 297 -2.32 -8.01 7.78
CA TYR A 297 -3.12 -8.80 8.71
C TYR A 297 -2.24 -9.52 9.74
N GLN A 298 -0.97 -9.77 9.41
CA GLN A 298 -0.04 -10.55 10.24
C GLN A 298 0.65 -9.68 11.30
N TYR A 299 1.30 -8.58 10.91
CA TYR A 299 2.18 -7.83 11.80
C TYR A 299 1.51 -7.35 13.09
N PRO A 300 0.28 -6.79 13.08
CA PRO A 300 -0.39 -6.42 14.32
C PRO A 300 -0.68 -7.63 15.22
N ASN A 301 -0.99 -8.79 14.63
CA ASN A 301 -1.30 -10.04 15.32
C ASN A 301 -0.05 -10.76 15.86
N ILE A 302 1.16 -10.30 15.57
CA ILE A 302 2.38 -10.86 16.17
C ILE A 302 2.40 -10.59 17.67
N TRP A 303 2.16 -9.34 18.05
CA TRP A 303 2.23 -8.90 19.45
C TRP A 303 0.86 -8.84 20.11
N ILE A 304 -0.14 -8.29 19.43
CA ILE A 304 -1.47 -8.14 20.03
C ILE A 304 -2.26 -9.43 19.83
N ASP A 305 -2.67 -10.05 20.93
CA ASP A 305 -3.58 -11.19 20.88
C ASP A 305 -5.01 -10.71 20.64
N PHE A 306 -5.43 -10.69 19.38
CA PHE A 306 -6.79 -10.34 18.97
C PHE A 306 -7.78 -11.51 19.06
N ARG A 307 -7.35 -12.70 19.53
CA ARG A 307 -8.27 -13.84 19.70
C ARG A 307 -9.33 -13.50 20.75
N ASP A 308 -10.54 -13.95 20.45
CA ASP A 308 -11.73 -13.77 21.27
C ASP A 308 -11.94 -12.31 21.72
N LYS A 309 -11.58 -11.36 20.84
CA LYS A 309 -11.81 -9.93 21.02
C LYS A 309 -12.47 -9.33 19.79
N GLU A 310 -13.31 -8.35 20.03
CA GLU A 310 -13.80 -7.44 18.99
C GLU A 310 -13.85 -6.02 19.53
N ASP A 311 -13.68 -5.05 18.63
CA ASP A 311 -14.10 -3.69 18.89
C ASP A 311 -15.45 -3.43 18.22
N LYS A 312 -15.79 -2.15 18.05
CA LYS A 312 -16.99 -1.73 17.32
C LYS A 312 -17.04 -2.25 15.87
N TYR A 313 -15.89 -2.45 15.24
CA TYR A 313 -15.75 -2.68 13.80
C TYR A 313 -15.58 -4.16 13.45
N ALA A 314 -14.69 -4.88 14.15
CA ALA A 314 -14.31 -6.23 13.77
C ALA A 314 -13.73 -7.07 14.92
N SER A 315 -13.80 -8.39 14.72
CA SER A 315 -12.86 -9.34 15.31
C SER A 315 -11.66 -9.48 14.38
N TYR A 316 -10.55 -8.82 14.72
CA TYR A 316 -9.37 -8.71 13.86
C TYR A 316 -8.63 -10.04 13.63
N PHE A 317 -8.68 -10.97 14.58
CA PHE A 317 -8.13 -12.31 14.39
C PHE A 317 -8.94 -13.12 13.36
N ASN A 318 -10.28 -13.07 13.47
CA ASN A 318 -11.16 -13.69 12.48
C ASN A 318 -11.03 -13.00 11.12
N ASN A 319 -10.83 -11.69 11.10
CA ASN A 319 -10.57 -10.92 9.90
C ASN A 319 -9.33 -11.42 9.15
N ALA A 320 -8.21 -11.54 9.86
CA ALA A 320 -6.98 -12.10 9.32
C ALA A 320 -7.20 -13.53 8.81
N ARG A 321 -7.93 -14.37 9.54
CA ARG A 321 -8.26 -15.74 9.11
C ARG A 321 -9.04 -15.80 7.80
N ILE A 322 -10.01 -14.90 7.58
CA ILE A 322 -10.73 -14.85 6.31
C ILE A 322 -9.82 -14.34 5.19
N ALA A 323 -9.09 -13.25 5.42
CA ALA A 323 -8.15 -12.70 4.43
C ALA A 323 -7.07 -13.72 4.00
N THR A 324 -6.52 -14.50 4.95
CA THR A 324 -5.61 -15.61 4.67
C THR A 324 -6.22 -16.67 3.76
N ARG A 325 -7.46 -17.08 4.03
CA ARG A 325 -8.17 -18.06 3.18
C ARG A 325 -8.48 -17.50 1.79
N TYR A 326 -8.82 -16.22 1.70
CA TYR A 326 -9.01 -15.54 0.42
C TYR A 326 -7.71 -15.53 -0.39
N ASN A 327 -6.57 -15.15 0.22
CA ASN A 327 -5.26 -15.17 -0.43
C ASN A 327 -4.88 -16.57 -0.94
N TYR A 328 -5.11 -17.60 -0.12
CA TYR A 328 -4.97 -19.01 -0.51
C TYR A 328 -5.82 -19.35 -1.74
N LEU A 329 -7.13 -19.10 -1.69
CA LEU A 329 -8.06 -19.42 -2.77
C LEU A 329 -7.70 -18.67 -4.05
N PHE A 330 -7.29 -17.41 -3.94
CA PHE A 330 -6.84 -16.60 -5.07
C PHE A 330 -5.65 -17.25 -5.80
N CYS A 331 -4.63 -17.70 -5.08
CA CYS A 331 -3.50 -18.45 -5.65
C CYS A 331 -3.98 -19.75 -6.31
N VAL A 332 -4.81 -20.54 -5.63
CA VAL A 332 -5.32 -21.81 -6.16
C VAL A 332 -6.15 -21.62 -7.43
N MET A 333 -6.97 -20.58 -7.51
CA MET A 333 -7.76 -20.24 -8.69
C MET A 333 -6.88 -19.79 -9.86
N ASN A 334 -5.75 -19.15 -9.58
CA ASN A 334 -4.80 -18.68 -10.58
C ASN A 334 -3.67 -19.67 -10.92
N ARG A 335 -3.66 -20.88 -10.34
CA ARG A 335 -2.58 -21.88 -10.55
C ARG A 335 -2.40 -22.39 -11.97
N PHE A 336 -3.43 -22.27 -12.81
CA PHE A 336 -3.32 -22.60 -14.24
C PHE A 336 -2.71 -21.45 -15.07
N LYS A 337 -2.62 -20.24 -14.51
CA LYS A 337 -1.97 -19.09 -15.12
C LYS A 337 -0.50 -18.96 -14.71
N TYR A 338 -0.15 -19.37 -13.48
CA TYR A 338 1.19 -19.23 -12.91
C TYR A 338 1.70 -20.58 -12.38
N ARG A 339 2.84 -21.05 -12.90
CA ARG A 339 3.46 -22.33 -12.52
C ARG A 339 3.95 -22.36 -11.08
N THR A 340 4.22 -21.19 -10.49
CA THR A 340 4.61 -21.10 -9.08
C THR A 340 3.50 -21.56 -8.15
N TYR A 341 2.24 -21.20 -8.45
CA TYR A 341 1.12 -21.48 -7.55
C TYR A 341 0.69 -22.94 -7.64
N ASP A 342 0.27 -23.49 -6.50
CA ASP A 342 -0.23 -24.85 -6.39
C ASP A 342 -1.21 -24.94 -5.22
N PHE A 343 -1.83 -26.11 -5.01
CA PHE A 343 -2.68 -26.35 -3.83
C PHE A 343 -1.94 -26.16 -2.51
N ASP A 344 -0.64 -26.40 -2.50
CA ASP A 344 0.24 -26.30 -1.33
C ASP A 344 1.35 -25.25 -1.56
N ILE A 345 1.18 -24.34 -2.53
CA ILE A 345 2.13 -23.24 -2.78
C ILE A 345 1.36 -21.95 -3.02
N TRP A 346 1.34 -21.11 -1.99
CA TRP A 346 0.61 -19.84 -1.94
C TRP A 346 1.29 -18.88 -0.95
N GLY A 347 0.83 -17.63 -0.94
CA GLY A 347 1.32 -16.59 -0.04
C GLY A 347 1.72 -15.34 -0.81
N LEU A 348 0.73 -14.48 -1.10
CA LEU A 348 0.97 -13.18 -1.74
C LEU A 348 1.07 -12.10 -0.67
N SER A 349 2.23 -11.46 -0.60
CA SER A 349 2.52 -10.37 0.31
C SER A 349 3.72 -9.57 -0.21
N ALA A 350 3.95 -8.38 0.34
CA ALA A 350 5.08 -7.54 -0.06
C ALA A 350 6.41 -8.31 0.03
N SER A 351 7.18 -8.34 -1.05
CA SER A 351 8.46 -9.05 -1.10
C SER A 351 9.32 -8.54 -2.26
N ASP A 352 10.58 -8.98 -2.28
CA ASP A 352 11.36 -8.95 -3.51
C ASP A 352 10.73 -9.87 -4.56
N GLY A 353 10.90 -9.53 -5.83
CA GLY A 353 10.53 -10.38 -6.96
C GLY A 353 11.51 -10.23 -8.13
N PRO A 354 11.23 -10.87 -9.27
CA PRO A 354 12.13 -10.89 -10.43
C PRO A 354 12.50 -9.50 -10.95
N ALA A 355 11.60 -8.52 -10.79
CA ALA A 355 11.79 -7.13 -11.21
C ALA A 355 12.15 -6.19 -10.04
N GLY A 356 12.52 -6.72 -8.88
CA GLY A 356 12.74 -5.97 -7.64
C GLY A 356 11.54 -6.02 -6.69
N TYR A 357 11.58 -5.19 -5.66
CA TYR A 357 10.54 -5.12 -4.63
C TYR A 357 9.18 -4.71 -5.21
N LYS A 358 8.13 -5.42 -4.80
CA LYS A 358 6.73 -5.05 -5.07
C LYS A 358 5.85 -5.41 -3.87
N HIS A 359 4.85 -4.58 -3.65
CA HIS A 359 3.81 -4.81 -2.65
C HIS A 359 2.76 -5.79 -3.19
N TYR A 360 3.14 -7.06 -3.40
CA TYR A 360 2.26 -8.09 -3.94
C TYR A 360 1.07 -8.39 -3.02
N GLY A 361 -0.05 -8.81 -3.60
CA GLY A 361 -1.18 -9.32 -2.84
C GLY A 361 -2.26 -9.94 -3.73
N ALA A 362 -3.30 -10.51 -3.11
CA ALA A 362 -4.36 -11.27 -3.77
C ALA A 362 -5.43 -10.40 -4.46
N SER A 363 -4.97 -9.38 -5.19
CA SER A 363 -5.80 -8.52 -6.03
C SER A 363 -5.36 -8.68 -7.48
N GLU A 364 -6.31 -8.78 -8.41
CA GLU A 364 -6.04 -8.83 -9.84
C GLU A 364 -5.13 -7.65 -10.26
N GLY A 365 -4.13 -7.93 -11.09
CA GLY A 365 -3.10 -6.96 -11.50
C GLY A 365 -2.00 -6.67 -10.46
N ASN A 366 -2.17 -7.06 -9.19
CA ASN A 366 -1.19 -6.84 -8.13
C ASN A 366 -0.32 -8.08 -7.81
N HIS A 367 -0.18 -9.00 -8.77
CA HIS A 367 0.63 -10.21 -8.66
C HIS A 367 1.21 -10.62 -10.03
N ASP A 368 2.27 -11.42 -10.03
CA ASP A 368 2.96 -11.88 -11.24
C ASP A 368 3.41 -13.36 -11.16
N GLY A 369 2.83 -14.12 -10.23
CA GLY A 369 3.26 -15.48 -9.91
C GLY A 369 4.32 -15.56 -8.81
N THR A 370 4.82 -14.45 -8.28
CA THR A 370 5.77 -14.46 -7.16
C THR A 370 5.06 -14.88 -5.87
N VAL A 371 5.68 -15.81 -5.12
CA VAL A 371 5.23 -16.27 -3.79
C VAL A 371 6.28 -15.88 -2.76
N ALA A 372 5.82 -15.33 -1.64
CA ALA A 372 6.64 -15.04 -0.47
C ALA A 372 6.39 -16.12 0.60
N PRO A 373 7.34 -17.04 0.86
CA PRO A 373 7.15 -18.12 1.83
C PRO A 373 6.70 -17.65 3.21
N TYR A 374 7.20 -16.50 3.69
CA TYR A 374 6.80 -15.97 4.99
C TYR A 374 5.28 -15.76 5.09
N ALA A 375 4.63 -15.35 4.01
CA ALA A 375 3.22 -15.00 4.03
C ALA A 375 2.32 -16.21 4.34
N SER A 376 2.62 -17.38 3.78
CA SER A 376 1.87 -18.61 4.11
C SER A 376 2.32 -19.22 5.44
N ILE A 377 3.61 -19.15 5.78
CA ILE A 377 4.16 -19.69 7.03
C ILE A 377 3.64 -18.91 8.25
N SER A 378 3.76 -17.59 8.26
CA SER A 378 3.32 -16.73 9.35
C SER A 378 1.80 -16.72 9.55
N SER A 379 1.04 -17.18 8.55
CA SER A 379 -0.40 -17.38 8.65
C SER A 379 -0.81 -18.58 9.52
N ILE A 380 0.15 -19.35 10.06
CA ILE A 380 -0.08 -20.60 10.80
C ILE A 380 -1.02 -20.43 12.00
N VAL A 381 -1.04 -19.27 12.65
CA VAL A 381 -1.97 -19.02 13.76
C VAL A 381 -3.43 -18.92 13.29
N PHE A 382 -3.66 -18.51 12.04
CA PHE A 382 -4.99 -18.33 11.47
C PHE A 382 -5.47 -19.60 10.74
N THR A 383 -4.57 -20.24 10.00
CA THR A 383 -4.86 -21.40 9.14
C THR A 383 -3.77 -22.47 9.27
N PRO A 384 -3.65 -23.14 10.43
CA PRO A 384 -2.54 -24.05 10.71
C PRO A 384 -2.40 -25.15 9.65
N ASP A 385 -3.51 -25.78 9.26
CA ASP A 385 -3.50 -26.85 8.25
C ASP A 385 -3.02 -26.37 6.87
N LEU A 386 -3.42 -25.16 6.44
CA LEU A 386 -3.01 -24.61 5.15
C LEU A 386 -1.54 -24.17 5.16
N SER A 387 -1.08 -23.61 6.28
CA SER A 387 0.30 -23.18 6.46
C SER A 387 1.25 -24.36 6.57
N MET A 388 0.88 -25.43 7.29
CA MET A 388 1.70 -26.64 7.34
C MET A 388 1.79 -27.34 6.00
N LYS A 389 0.68 -27.41 5.25
CA LYS A 389 0.71 -27.89 3.86
C LYS A 389 1.61 -27.03 2.99
N ALA A 390 1.56 -25.70 3.13
CA ALA A 390 2.43 -24.79 2.39
C ALA A 390 3.91 -25.03 2.67
N ILE A 391 4.28 -25.18 3.95
CA ILE A 391 5.65 -25.51 4.37
C ILE A 391 6.12 -26.78 3.68
N ARG A 392 5.34 -27.87 3.78
CA ARG A 392 5.70 -29.17 3.21
C ARG A 392 5.74 -29.12 1.69
N GLY A 393 4.71 -28.57 1.04
CA GLY A 393 4.64 -28.45 -0.43
C GLY A 393 5.80 -27.63 -1.02
N MET A 394 6.18 -26.52 -0.38
CA MET A 394 7.34 -25.73 -0.78
C MET A 394 8.65 -26.51 -0.61
N LEU A 395 8.83 -27.24 0.50
CA LEU A 395 10.03 -28.07 0.74
C LEU A 395 10.11 -29.25 -0.23
N GLU A 396 9.00 -29.93 -0.49
CA GLU A 396 8.93 -31.08 -1.40
C GLU A 396 9.25 -30.67 -2.83
N LYS A 397 8.65 -29.59 -3.33
CA LYS A 397 8.76 -29.18 -4.73
C LYS A 397 10.04 -28.41 -5.02
N TYR A 398 10.42 -27.49 -4.13
CA TYR A 398 11.51 -26.52 -4.38
C TYR A 398 12.46 -26.35 -3.20
N GLY A 399 12.38 -27.19 -2.16
CA GLY A 399 13.11 -27.04 -0.91
C GLY A 399 14.61 -26.75 -1.08
N PRO A 400 15.37 -27.46 -1.94
CA PRO A 400 16.78 -27.18 -2.14
C PRO A 400 17.10 -25.75 -2.65
N LEU A 401 16.14 -25.09 -3.30
CA LEU A 401 16.27 -23.71 -3.79
C LEU A 401 15.73 -22.67 -2.80
N LEU A 402 14.76 -23.06 -1.97
CA LEU A 402 14.08 -22.19 -1.02
C LEU A 402 14.69 -22.21 0.38
N TRP A 403 15.42 -23.26 0.74
CA TRP A 403 16.02 -23.45 2.06
C TRP A 403 17.50 -23.07 2.06
N ARG A 404 17.87 -22.05 2.85
CA ARG A 404 19.23 -21.49 2.91
C ARG A 404 19.67 -21.25 4.36
N LYS A 405 20.68 -20.39 4.52
CA LYS A 405 21.39 -20.09 5.79
C LYS A 405 20.45 -19.81 6.96
N TYR A 406 19.37 -19.07 6.72
CA TYR A 406 18.42 -18.67 7.77
C TYR A 406 17.02 -19.25 7.56
N GLY A 407 16.90 -20.36 6.83
CA GLY A 407 15.62 -21.01 6.55
C GLY A 407 15.06 -20.63 5.19
N PHE A 408 13.75 -20.32 5.13
CA PHE A 408 13.10 -19.95 3.88
C PHE A 408 13.57 -18.57 3.38
N VAL A 409 13.86 -18.51 2.09
CA VAL A 409 14.20 -17.26 1.38
C VAL A 409 13.00 -16.32 1.28
N SER A 410 13.25 -15.04 0.98
CA SER A 410 12.21 -14.01 0.96
C SER A 410 11.07 -14.28 -0.05
N ALA A 411 11.41 -14.73 -1.27
CA ALA A 411 10.42 -15.01 -2.31
C ALA A 411 10.98 -15.87 -3.46
N PHE A 412 10.07 -16.36 -4.31
CA PHE A 412 10.42 -17.06 -5.56
C PHE A 412 9.31 -16.93 -6.62
N ASN A 413 9.69 -17.11 -7.88
CA ASN A 413 8.81 -17.10 -9.04
C ASN A 413 9.33 -18.12 -10.08
N VAL A 414 8.60 -19.23 -10.23
CA VAL A 414 8.96 -20.34 -11.12
C VAL A 414 8.82 -19.93 -12.59
N ASP A 415 7.80 -19.13 -12.92
CA ASP A 415 7.59 -18.65 -14.28
C ASP A 415 8.75 -17.79 -14.79
N ALA A 416 9.31 -16.98 -13.90
CA ALA A 416 10.49 -16.15 -14.15
C ALA A 416 11.81 -16.89 -13.90
N ASN A 417 11.78 -18.17 -13.48
CA ASN A 417 12.94 -18.96 -13.10
C ASN A 417 13.83 -18.26 -12.04
N TRP A 418 13.20 -17.59 -11.08
CA TRP A 418 13.84 -16.74 -10.09
C TRP A 418 13.57 -17.23 -8.68
N PHE A 419 14.63 -17.36 -7.88
CA PHE A 419 14.57 -17.74 -6.47
C PHE A 419 15.45 -16.78 -5.70
N SER A 420 14.92 -16.13 -4.67
CA SER A 420 15.71 -15.20 -3.87
C SER A 420 16.90 -15.91 -3.24
N LYS A 421 18.02 -15.20 -3.14
CA LYS A 421 19.21 -15.62 -2.40
C LYS A 421 19.25 -14.98 -1.00
N GLU A 422 18.28 -14.12 -0.72
CA GLU A 422 18.27 -13.23 0.43
C GLU A 422 17.17 -13.61 1.42
N HIS A 423 17.40 -13.24 2.67
CA HIS A 423 16.46 -13.28 3.78
C HIS A 423 16.32 -11.84 4.27
N ILE A 424 15.09 -11.40 4.51
CA ILE A 424 14.77 -10.06 4.98
C ILE A 424 14.31 -10.15 6.43
N GLY A 425 14.79 -9.25 7.28
CA GLY A 425 14.58 -9.31 8.73
C GLY A 425 13.11 -9.31 9.14
N ILE A 426 12.25 -8.56 8.47
CA ILE A 426 10.80 -8.55 8.78
C ILE A 426 10.13 -9.87 8.38
N ASP A 427 10.48 -10.46 7.23
CA ASP A 427 9.99 -11.77 6.79
C ASP A 427 10.39 -12.87 7.79
N GLN A 428 11.66 -12.87 8.22
CA GLN A 428 12.18 -13.83 9.19
C GLN A 428 11.54 -13.64 10.57
N GLY A 429 11.28 -12.40 10.95
CA GLY A 429 10.65 -12.07 12.22
C GLY A 429 9.22 -12.56 12.29
N ASP A 430 8.46 -12.35 11.22
CA ASP A 430 7.09 -12.81 11.12
C ASP A 430 7.01 -14.34 11.18
N ILE A 431 7.86 -15.05 10.42
CA ILE A 431 7.96 -16.53 10.47
C ILE A 431 8.21 -17.01 11.90
N LEU A 432 9.26 -16.49 12.54
CA LEU A 432 9.69 -16.96 13.85
C LEU A 432 8.59 -16.77 14.90
N LEU A 433 8.06 -15.56 14.97
CA LEU A 433 7.20 -15.13 16.06
C LEU A 433 5.77 -15.67 15.90
N MET A 434 5.28 -15.80 14.67
CA MET A 434 3.96 -16.40 14.43
C MET A 434 3.97 -17.92 14.63
N ILE A 435 5.05 -18.61 14.29
CA ILE A 435 5.20 -20.02 14.69
C ILE A 435 5.23 -20.12 16.23
N GLU A 436 5.92 -19.21 16.92
CA GLU A 436 6.01 -19.26 18.38
C GLU A 436 4.63 -19.07 19.04
N ASN A 437 3.85 -18.11 18.53
CA ASN A 437 2.48 -17.92 18.97
C ASN A 437 1.59 -19.13 18.68
N SER A 438 1.75 -19.79 17.53
CA SER A 438 1.01 -21.00 17.20
C SER A 438 1.31 -22.15 18.16
N ARG A 439 2.58 -22.33 18.53
CA ARG A 439 3.01 -23.45 19.38
C ARG A 439 2.70 -23.23 20.86
N SER A 440 2.99 -22.04 21.38
CA SER A 440 2.94 -21.78 22.83
C SER A 440 2.11 -20.55 23.21
N GLY A 441 1.81 -19.67 22.26
CA GLY A 441 1.24 -18.35 22.52
C GLY A 441 2.16 -17.44 23.33
N PHE A 442 3.48 -17.72 23.37
CA PHE A 442 4.42 -17.03 24.25
C PHE A 442 4.50 -15.53 23.97
N VAL A 443 4.57 -15.12 22.70
CA VAL A 443 4.67 -13.69 22.37
C VAL A 443 3.45 -12.93 22.90
N TRP A 444 2.25 -13.44 22.60
CA TRP A 444 0.98 -12.93 23.12
C TRP A 444 0.92 -12.89 24.65
N LYS A 445 1.26 -14.00 25.33
CA LYS A 445 1.19 -14.12 26.78
C LYS A 445 2.04 -13.08 27.52
N ILE A 446 3.20 -12.72 26.97
CA ILE A 446 4.08 -11.72 27.58
C ILE A 446 3.67 -10.30 27.16
N PHE A 447 3.48 -10.03 25.86
CA PHE A 447 3.16 -8.69 25.39
C PHE A 447 1.86 -8.15 25.99
N MET A 448 0.84 -9.00 26.10
CA MET A 448 -0.47 -8.61 26.63
C MET A 448 -0.48 -8.36 28.14
N LYS A 449 0.63 -8.60 28.87
CA LYS A 449 0.80 -8.16 30.27
C LYS A 449 1.04 -6.66 30.39
N ASN A 450 1.46 -6.00 29.32
CA ASN A 450 1.80 -4.59 29.35
C ASN A 450 0.56 -3.71 29.59
N GLU A 451 0.58 -2.92 30.66
CA GLU A 451 -0.58 -2.13 31.06
C GLU A 451 -0.95 -1.03 30.06
N TYR A 452 0.01 -0.49 29.29
CA TYR A 452 -0.29 0.54 28.30
C TYR A 452 -1.13 -0.03 27.16
N ILE A 453 -0.80 -1.24 26.71
CA ILE A 453 -1.54 -1.96 25.67
C ILE A 453 -2.95 -2.30 26.16
N GLN A 454 -3.09 -2.84 27.37
CA GLN A 454 -4.41 -3.12 27.95
C GLN A 454 -5.27 -1.87 28.07
N LYS A 455 -4.69 -0.75 28.52
CA LYS A 455 -5.37 0.56 28.60
C LYS A 455 -5.75 1.06 27.21
N ALA A 456 -4.91 0.89 26.20
CA ALA A 456 -5.19 1.28 24.83
C ALA A 456 -6.39 0.52 24.25
N LEU A 457 -6.37 -0.82 24.32
CA LEU A 457 -7.45 -1.67 23.83
C LEU A 457 -8.78 -1.33 24.51
N LYS A 458 -8.77 -1.13 25.84
CA LYS A 458 -9.96 -0.69 26.57
C LYS A 458 -10.46 0.69 26.12
N LYS A 459 -9.57 1.67 25.90
CA LYS A 459 -9.93 3.01 25.42
C LYS A 459 -10.50 2.99 24.00
N ILE A 460 -9.99 2.09 23.14
CA ILE A 460 -10.48 1.86 21.78
C ILE A 460 -11.89 1.24 21.83
N GLY A 461 -12.21 0.48 22.88
CA GLY A 461 -13.49 -0.17 23.06
C GLY A 461 -13.49 -1.65 22.68
N PHE A 462 -12.33 -2.30 22.73
CA PHE A 462 -12.26 -3.75 22.63
C PHE A 462 -12.96 -4.42 23.82
N VAL A 463 -13.71 -5.47 23.53
CA VAL A 463 -14.36 -6.34 24.51
C VAL A 463 -13.96 -7.79 24.27
N GLU A 464 -13.90 -8.58 25.34
CA GLU A 464 -13.73 -10.03 25.23
C GLU A 464 -15.02 -10.64 24.70
N LYS A 465 -14.95 -11.21 23.50
CA LYS A 465 -16.06 -11.87 22.83
C LYS A 465 -15.54 -12.83 21.77
N LYS A 466 -15.98 -14.08 21.88
CA LYS A 466 -15.84 -15.06 20.80
C LYS A 466 -16.88 -14.76 19.72
N SER A 467 -16.40 -14.31 18.57
CA SER A 467 -17.24 -14.00 17.42
C SER A 467 -17.06 -15.06 16.33
N GLU A 468 -18.12 -15.35 15.58
CA GLU A 468 -18.06 -16.23 14.40
C GLU A 468 -17.84 -15.44 13.10
N TYR A 469 -18.00 -14.12 13.17
CA TYR A 469 -17.79 -13.19 12.06
C TYR A 469 -16.44 -12.48 12.16
N ALA A 470 -15.95 -11.96 11.03
CA ALA A 470 -14.83 -11.03 10.99
C ALA A 470 -15.29 -9.59 11.23
N VAL A 471 -16.30 -9.13 10.50
CA VAL A 471 -16.87 -7.79 10.67
C VAL A 471 -18.10 -7.81 11.56
N THR A 472 -18.23 -6.84 12.47
CA THR A 472 -19.42 -6.77 13.33
C THR A 472 -20.68 -6.51 12.50
N PRO A 473 -21.85 -7.05 12.92
CA PRO A 473 -23.12 -6.76 12.25
C PRO A 473 -23.43 -5.26 12.16
N TRP A 474 -23.01 -4.49 13.17
CA TRP A 474 -23.14 -3.04 13.16
C TRP A 474 -22.33 -2.42 12.01
N TYR A 475 -21.05 -2.78 11.89
CA TYR A 475 -20.20 -2.15 10.87
C TYR A 475 -20.56 -2.59 9.45
N LEU A 476 -21.00 -3.84 9.24
CA LEU A 476 -21.57 -4.26 7.97
C LEU A 476 -22.73 -3.35 7.53
N LYS A 477 -23.67 -3.07 8.44
CA LYS A 477 -24.82 -2.18 8.17
C LYS A 477 -24.38 -0.74 7.90
N GLU A 478 -23.43 -0.21 8.66
CA GLU A 478 -22.92 1.15 8.41
C GLU A 478 -22.15 1.25 7.10
N TYR A 479 -21.38 0.22 6.75
CA TYR A 479 -20.67 0.16 5.48
C TYR A 479 -21.65 0.06 4.31
N GLU A 480 -22.71 -0.75 4.42
CA GLU A 480 -23.79 -0.81 3.43
C GLU A 480 -24.45 0.55 3.22
N LYS A 481 -24.73 1.30 4.29
CA LYS A 481 -25.24 2.69 4.17
C LYS A 481 -24.27 3.60 3.42
N ILE A 482 -22.97 3.51 3.70
CA ILE A 482 -21.94 4.28 2.98
C ILE A 482 -21.95 3.92 1.49
N LEU A 483 -22.14 2.65 1.15
CA LEU A 483 -22.18 2.16 -0.24
C LEU A 483 -23.49 2.43 -0.98
N THR A 484 -24.62 2.52 -0.28
CA THR A 484 -25.97 2.70 -0.86
C THR A 484 -26.41 4.16 -0.90
N ALA A 485 -25.90 5.01 0.00
CA ALA A 485 -26.14 6.46 -0.03
C ALA A 485 -25.87 7.11 -1.41
N PRO A 486 -24.86 6.67 -2.19
CA PRO A 486 -24.69 7.12 -3.57
C PRO A 486 -25.81 6.71 -4.54
N SER A 487 -26.23 5.43 -4.52
CA SER A 487 -27.31 4.93 -5.39
C SER A 487 -28.68 5.53 -5.08
N GLU A 488 -28.85 6.14 -3.91
CA GLU A 488 -30.03 6.92 -3.53
C GLU A 488 -29.98 8.38 -4.02
N LYS A 489 -28.82 8.88 -4.46
CA LYS A 489 -28.71 10.24 -5.03
C LYS A 489 -29.24 10.27 -6.47
N ILE A 490 -30.37 10.94 -6.66
CA ILE A 490 -31.01 11.13 -7.95
C ILE A 490 -30.93 12.60 -8.35
N ALA A 491 -30.32 12.86 -9.50
CA ALA A 491 -30.39 14.13 -10.22
C ALA A 491 -31.46 14.02 -11.30
N VAL A 492 -32.13 15.13 -11.61
CA VAL A 492 -33.17 15.18 -12.64
C VAL A 492 -32.64 15.97 -13.84
N ALA A 493 -32.65 15.34 -15.02
CA ALA A 493 -32.50 16.04 -16.28
C ALA A 493 -33.89 16.46 -16.78
N VAL A 494 -34.16 17.76 -16.84
CA VAL A 494 -35.47 18.27 -17.31
C VAL A 494 -35.49 18.41 -18.83
N LYS A 495 -36.64 18.17 -19.45
CA LYS A 495 -36.77 18.31 -20.91
C LYS A 495 -36.69 19.78 -21.32
N LYS A 496 -35.56 20.17 -21.91
CA LYS A 496 -35.25 21.54 -22.32
C LYS A 496 -34.04 21.55 -23.25
N THR A 497 -34.16 22.23 -24.38
CA THR A 497 -33.02 22.50 -25.27
C THR A 497 -32.17 23.64 -24.70
N ILE A 498 -30.86 23.41 -24.62
CA ILE A 498 -29.87 24.36 -24.11
C ILE A 498 -28.93 24.79 -25.25
N THR A 499 -28.55 26.06 -25.23
CA THR A 499 -27.50 26.62 -26.09
C THR A 499 -26.19 26.59 -25.34
N VAL A 500 -25.24 25.78 -25.80
CA VAL A 500 -23.91 25.65 -25.19
C VAL A 500 -23.06 26.88 -25.58
N ASP A 501 -23.08 27.93 -24.76
CA ASP A 501 -22.37 29.21 -24.98
C ASP A 501 -21.50 29.68 -23.79
N GLY A 502 -21.38 28.82 -22.77
CA GLY A 502 -20.67 29.05 -21.53
C GLY A 502 -21.48 29.83 -20.50
N LYS A 503 -22.81 29.98 -20.63
CA LYS A 503 -23.64 30.83 -19.74
C LYS A 503 -24.88 30.09 -19.26
N LEU A 504 -25.26 30.35 -18.00
CA LEU A 504 -26.41 29.68 -17.38
C LEU A 504 -27.77 30.39 -17.58
N ASN A 505 -27.90 31.26 -18.59
CA ASN A 505 -29.11 32.08 -18.74
C ASN A 505 -30.35 31.23 -19.11
N ASP A 506 -30.18 30.26 -20.00
CA ASP A 506 -31.20 29.32 -20.45
C ASP A 506 -31.36 28.12 -19.49
N TRP A 507 -30.45 27.92 -18.54
CA TRP A 507 -30.61 26.97 -17.42
C TRP A 507 -31.60 27.44 -16.34
N LYS A 508 -32.12 28.67 -16.44
CA LYS A 508 -33.12 29.18 -15.50
C LYS A 508 -34.33 28.24 -15.39
N GLY A 509 -34.65 27.84 -14.17
CA GLY A 509 -35.75 26.90 -13.86
C GLY A 509 -35.35 25.41 -13.91
N VAL A 510 -34.13 25.08 -14.33
CA VAL A 510 -33.58 23.72 -14.21
C VAL A 510 -33.07 23.53 -12.77
N PRO A 511 -33.46 22.44 -12.06
CA PRO A 511 -32.93 22.17 -10.74
C PRO A 511 -31.43 21.89 -10.80
N TYR A 512 -30.69 22.39 -9.82
CA TYR A 512 -29.27 22.07 -9.67
C TYR A 512 -29.05 21.13 -8.50
N ASN A 513 -27.93 20.43 -8.56
CA ASN A 513 -27.42 19.58 -7.51
C ASN A 513 -26.10 20.17 -6.98
N VAL A 514 -25.84 19.96 -5.70
CA VAL A 514 -24.69 20.54 -5.01
C VAL A 514 -23.59 19.50 -4.85
N VAL A 515 -22.36 19.91 -5.17
CA VAL A 515 -21.11 19.26 -4.79
C VAL A 515 -20.34 20.27 -3.94
N ASP A 516 -20.36 20.11 -2.62
CA ASP A 516 -19.80 21.09 -1.69
C ASP A 516 -18.53 20.61 -0.99
N GLU A 517 -17.98 21.50 -0.15
CA GLU A 517 -16.74 21.31 0.59
C GLU A 517 -16.79 20.13 1.58
N ASP A 518 -17.97 19.56 1.88
CA ASP A 518 -18.09 18.37 2.72
C ASP A 518 -18.02 17.06 1.88
N MET A 519 -18.13 17.15 0.55
CA MET A 519 -18.10 16.01 -0.38
C MET A 519 -16.68 15.69 -0.91
N ASN A 520 -15.71 15.61 -0.01
CA ASN A 520 -14.32 15.29 -0.34
C ASN A 520 -14.16 13.81 -0.71
N VAL A 521 -13.46 13.54 -1.81
CA VAL A 521 -13.10 12.18 -2.21
C VAL A 521 -11.93 11.67 -1.33
N PRO A 522 -12.12 10.59 -0.54
CA PRO A 522 -11.08 10.09 0.37
C PRO A 522 -10.02 9.29 -0.41
N VAL A 523 -9.00 9.98 -0.90
CA VAL A 523 -7.89 9.41 -1.67
C VAL A 523 -6.57 9.87 -1.09
N ALA A 524 -5.65 8.92 -0.91
CA ALA A 524 -4.31 9.20 -0.42
C ALA A 524 -3.61 10.26 -1.29
N GLY A 525 -3.03 11.28 -0.65
CA GLY A 525 -2.35 12.37 -1.33
C GLY A 525 -3.19 13.61 -1.61
N LEU A 526 -4.53 13.53 -1.53
CA LEU A 526 -5.40 14.71 -1.65
C LEU A 526 -5.65 15.36 -0.28
N LYS A 527 -5.70 16.70 -0.27
CA LYS A 527 -6.08 17.48 0.90
C LYS A 527 -7.60 17.61 0.93
N LYS A 528 -8.19 17.56 2.12
CA LYS A 528 -9.60 17.94 2.29
C LYS A 528 -9.74 19.45 2.15
N VAL A 529 -10.80 19.87 1.46
CA VAL A 529 -11.19 21.27 1.39
C VAL A 529 -11.52 21.77 2.79
N ASN A 530 -10.92 22.88 3.18
CA ASN A 530 -11.23 23.53 4.44
C ASN A 530 -12.24 24.65 4.17
N LYS A 531 -13.52 24.38 4.39
CA LYS A 531 -14.62 25.33 4.15
C LYS A 531 -14.57 26.65 4.92
N ARG A 532 -13.61 26.82 5.85
CA ARG A 532 -13.34 28.09 6.54
C ARG A 532 -12.21 28.90 5.90
N LYS A 533 -11.40 28.29 5.05
CA LYS A 533 -10.16 28.85 4.48
C LYS A 533 -10.14 28.83 2.95
N GLN A 534 -11.00 28.04 2.34
CA GLN A 534 -11.07 27.81 0.91
C GLN A 534 -12.54 27.84 0.47
N ILE A 535 -12.79 28.40 -0.71
CA ILE A 535 -14.09 28.32 -1.38
C ILE A 535 -13.91 27.30 -2.50
N LEU A 536 -14.59 26.16 -2.39
CA LEU A 536 -14.64 25.19 -3.47
C LEU A 536 -15.96 24.44 -3.43
N HIS A 537 -16.85 24.73 -4.37
CA HIS A 537 -18.06 23.95 -4.56
C HIS A 537 -18.56 24.10 -5.99
N SER A 538 -19.41 23.18 -6.43
CA SER A 538 -20.01 23.19 -7.76
C SER A 538 -21.52 23.01 -7.66
N TYR A 539 -22.24 23.76 -8.48
CA TYR A 539 -23.62 23.47 -8.82
C TYR A 539 -23.67 22.88 -10.21
N PHE A 540 -24.16 21.64 -10.33
CA PHE A 540 -24.36 21.04 -11.63
C PHE A 540 -25.84 20.93 -11.99
N TYR A 541 -26.11 21.00 -13.28
CA TYR A 541 -27.43 21.01 -13.89
C TYR A 541 -27.48 19.96 -14.98
N ALA A 542 -28.67 19.43 -15.23
CA ALA A 542 -28.91 18.52 -16.34
C ALA A 542 -30.23 18.85 -17.04
N ALA A 543 -30.20 18.77 -18.36
CA ALA A 543 -31.37 18.92 -19.21
C ALA A 543 -31.25 17.95 -20.40
N TRP A 544 -32.33 17.73 -21.13
CA TRP A 544 -32.29 16.87 -22.30
C TRP A 544 -33.30 17.30 -23.37
N ASP A 545 -33.04 16.92 -24.61
CA ASP A 545 -34.03 16.93 -25.69
C ASP A 545 -33.91 15.65 -26.53
N GLU A 546 -34.58 15.59 -27.68
CA GLU A 546 -34.62 14.41 -28.55
C GLU A 546 -33.23 13.99 -29.07
N ASN A 547 -32.23 14.88 -29.02
CA ASN A 547 -30.92 14.65 -29.60
C ASN A 547 -29.79 14.65 -28.56
N TYR A 548 -29.86 15.50 -27.55
CA TYR A 548 -28.76 15.78 -26.64
C TYR A 548 -29.13 15.59 -25.17
N LEU A 549 -28.19 15.01 -24.41
CA LEU A 549 -28.08 15.22 -22.99
C LEU A 549 -27.24 16.47 -22.74
N TYR A 550 -27.82 17.46 -22.08
CA TYR A 550 -27.16 18.70 -21.69
C TYR A 550 -26.71 18.61 -20.23
N LEU A 551 -25.47 19.02 -19.97
CA LEU A 551 -24.91 19.12 -18.64
C LEU A 551 -24.24 20.47 -18.47
N ALA A 552 -24.34 21.06 -17.29
CA ALA A 552 -23.58 22.25 -16.94
C ALA A 552 -23.08 22.18 -15.52
N ALA A 553 -21.98 22.88 -15.25
CA ALA A 553 -21.45 23.07 -13.91
C ALA A 553 -21.05 24.53 -13.72
N ARG A 554 -21.46 25.12 -12.60
CA ARG A 554 -20.91 26.37 -12.08
C ARG A 554 -20.01 26.04 -10.92
N VAL A 555 -18.71 26.15 -11.13
CA VAL A 555 -17.69 25.92 -10.11
C VAL A 555 -17.36 27.25 -9.46
N PHE A 556 -17.46 27.27 -8.13
CA PHE A 556 -16.99 28.35 -7.28
C PHE A 556 -15.61 27.98 -6.78
N ASP A 557 -14.66 28.85 -7.03
CA ASP A 557 -13.25 28.66 -6.73
C ASP A 557 -12.58 30.02 -6.58
N GLU A 558 -11.67 30.14 -5.63
CA GLU A 558 -10.88 31.34 -5.40
C GLU A 558 -9.86 31.57 -6.51
N TYR A 559 -9.26 30.49 -7.05
CA TYR A 559 -8.15 30.56 -8.00
C TYR A 559 -8.21 29.47 -9.06
N VAL A 560 -8.71 29.83 -10.24
CA VAL A 560 -8.66 28.92 -11.38
C VAL A 560 -7.24 28.83 -11.93
N VAL A 561 -6.51 27.74 -11.61
CA VAL A 561 -5.17 27.47 -12.13
C VAL A 561 -5.25 26.97 -13.56
N VAL A 562 -4.47 27.62 -14.43
CA VAL A 562 -4.39 27.33 -15.86
C VAL A 562 -2.93 27.10 -16.21
N ASN A 563 -2.51 25.83 -16.20
CA ASN A 563 -1.13 25.43 -16.46
C ASN A 563 -1.01 24.28 -17.47
N ILE A 564 -2.08 23.91 -18.15
CA ILE A 564 -2.10 22.81 -19.13
C ILE A 564 -2.11 23.39 -20.54
N ALA A 565 -1.14 22.96 -21.35
CA ALA A 565 -1.01 23.38 -22.73
C ALA A 565 -2.06 22.70 -23.63
N PRO A 566 -2.42 23.28 -24.78
CA PRO A 566 -3.42 22.70 -25.69
C PRO A 566 -3.13 21.27 -26.17
N ASP A 567 -1.86 20.86 -26.15
CA ASP A 567 -1.39 19.53 -26.58
C ASP A 567 -1.23 18.50 -25.42
N ASP A 568 -1.45 18.90 -24.16
CA ASP A 568 -1.36 18.02 -22.97
C ASP A 568 -2.75 17.66 -22.39
N LEU A 569 -3.70 17.30 -23.27
CA LEU A 569 -5.10 17.06 -22.90
C LEU A 569 -5.29 15.89 -21.92
N GLY A 570 -4.36 14.93 -21.88
CA GLY A 570 -4.35 13.83 -20.91
C GLY A 570 -4.05 14.26 -19.47
N ALA A 571 -3.64 15.51 -19.25
CA ALA A 571 -3.25 16.04 -17.95
C ALA A 571 -4.32 16.90 -17.26
N PHE A 572 -5.58 16.87 -17.71
CA PHE A 572 -6.67 17.67 -17.13
C PHE A 572 -6.78 17.56 -15.60
N TYR A 573 -6.57 16.37 -15.03
CA TYR A 573 -6.66 16.10 -13.60
C TYR A 573 -5.49 16.67 -12.78
N ARG A 574 -4.49 17.26 -13.42
CA ARG A 574 -3.34 17.89 -12.76
C ARG A 574 -3.64 19.31 -12.28
N THR A 575 -4.75 19.92 -12.73
CA THR A 575 -5.16 21.30 -12.48
C THR A 575 -6.66 21.41 -12.18
N ASP A 576 -7.19 22.64 -12.11
CA ASP A 576 -8.62 22.93 -12.04
C ASP A 576 -9.36 22.44 -13.28
N SER A 577 -10.22 21.45 -13.07
CA SER A 577 -11.03 20.83 -14.12
C SER A 577 -12.25 20.15 -13.51
N ILE A 578 -13.19 19.74 -14.37
CA ILE A 578 -14.33 18.95 -13.94
C ILE A 578 -14.45 17.66 -14.73
N GLU A 579 -15.22 16.73 -14.19
CA GLU A 579 -15.64 15.54 -14.91
C GLU A 579 -17.14 15.26 -14.75
N PHE A 580 -17.72 14.65 -15.79
CA PHE A 580 -19.02 14.02 -15.78
C PHE A 580 -18.85 12.54 -16.14
N TYR A 581 -19.22 11.67 -15.22
CA TYR A 581 -19.23 10.23 -15.41
C TYR A 581 -20.65 9.78 -15.74
N ILE A 582 -20.81 9.06 -16.84
CA ILE A 582 -22.12 8.62 -17.33
C ILE A 582 -22.05 7.13 -17.65
N ASP A 583 -22.90 6.33 -17.02
CA ASP A 583 -23.13 4.94 -17.38
C ASP A 583 -24.51 4.83 -18.03
N PRO A 584 -24.59 4.67 -19.36
CA PRO A 584 -25.86 4.55 -20.04
C PRO A 584 -26.48 3.15 -19.93
N HIS A 585 -25.78 2.18 -19.33
CA HIS A 585 -26.17 0.77 -19.29
C HIS A 585 -26.45 0.20 -20.69
N SER A 586 -25.60 0.55 -21.65
CA SER A 586 -25.70 0.14 -23.05
C SER A 586 -24.37 -0.42 -23.57
N GLU A 587 -24.41 -1.05 -24.75
CA GLU A 587 -23.22 -1.56 -25.45
C GLU A 587 -22.21 -0.47 -25.84
N ALA A 588 -22.56 0.82 -25.72
CA ALA A 588 -21.61 1.92 -25.92
C ALA A 588 -20.57 1.99 -24.79
N GLY A 589 -20.85 1.35 -23.65
CA GLY A 589 -20.04 1.41 -22.43
C GLY A 589 -20.15 2.75 -21.72
N ILE A 590 -19.36 2.90 -20.65
CA ILE A 590 -19.28 4.15 -19.88
C ILE A 590 -18.74 5.31 -20.73
N PHE A 591 -19.26 6.51 -20.46
CA PHE A 591 -18.86 7.76 -21.07
C PHE A 591 -18.37 8.71 -19.97
N LYS A 592 -17.05 8.89 -19.87
CA LYS A 592 -16.46 9.82 -18.90
C LYS A 592 -15.89 11.02 -19.63
N LEU A 593 -16.50 12.17 -19.41
CA LEU A 593 -16.09 13.41 -20.02
C LEU A 593 -15.35 14.27 -19.00
N ALA A 594 -14.08 14.51 -19.24
CA ALA A 594 -13.34 15.54 -18.55
C ALA A 594 -13.37 16.84 -19.34
N VAL A 595 -13.57 17.97 -18.65
CA VAL A 595 -13.53 19.30 -19.25
C VAL A 595 -12.51 20.14 -18.50
N LEU A 596 -11.49 20.57 -19.24
CA LEU A 596 -10.55 21.60 -18.82
C LEU A 596 -11.17 22.95 -19.24
N PRO A 597 -11.59 23.80 -18.28
CA PRO A 597 -12.32 25.02 -18.61
C PRO A 597 -11.47 25.99 -19.42
N PHE A 598 -10.15 26.05 -19.19
CA PHE A 598 -9.21 26.88 -19.94
C PHE A 598 -7.85 26.17 -20.04
N ASP A 599 -7.31 26.06 -21.24
CA ASP A 599 -5.89 25.79 -21.47
C ASP A 599 -5.06 27.09 -21.37
N THR A 600 -3.74 27.01 -21.55
CA THR A 600 -2.84 28.18 -21.49
C THR A 600 -3.12 29.24 -22.57
N GLU A 601 -3.91 28.93 -23.60
CA GLU A 601 -4.36 29.88 -24.62
C GLU A 601 -5.77 30.44 -24.31
N GLY A 602 -6.42 29.94 -23.27
CA GLY A 602 -7.75 30.35 -22.84
C GLY A 602 -8.88 29.59 -23.52
N HIS A 603 -8.60 28.52 -24.26
CA HIS A 603 -9.62 27.70 -24.92
C HIS A 603 -10.15 26.62 -23.98
N VAL A 604 -11.42 26.27 -24.14
CA VAL A 604 -11.99 25.11 -23.47
C VAL A 604 -11.52 23.83 -24.16
N GLN A 605 -11.13 22.84 -23.38
CA GLN A 605 -10.74 21.53 -23.89
C GLN A 605 -11.57 20.43 -23.22
N ALA A 606 -11.84 19.36 -23.97
CA ALA A 606 -12.53 18.21 -23.41
C ALA A 606 -11.96 16.90 -23.97
N VAL A 607 -11.97 15.88 -23.11
CA VAL A 607 -11.34 14.60 -23.37
C VAL A 607 -12.18 13.48 -22.73
N ARG A 608 -12.23 12.33 -23.40
CA ARG A 608 -12.70 11.09 -22.79
C ARG A 608 -11.52 10.36 -22.16
N HIS A 609 -11.65 9.95 -20.90
CA HIS A 609 -10.55 9.34 -20.15
C HIS A 609 -11.04 8.14 -19.32
N GLU A 610 -10.26 7.06 -19.29
CA GLU A 610 -10.56 5.83 -18.54
C GLU A 610 -11.99 5.28 -18.78
N ASP A 611 -12.43 5.31 -20.03
CA ASP A 611 -13.74 4.84 -20.46
C ASP A 611 -13.65 3.93 -21.70
N ALA A 612 -14.80 3.62 -22.33
CA ALA A 612 -14.86 2.70 -23.46
C ALA A 612 -14.13 3.19 -24.74
N LYS A 613 -13.90 4.51 -24.90
CA LYS A 613 -13.26 5.11 -26.08
C LYS A 613 -12.48 6.37 -25.67
N PRO A 614 -11.34 6.24 -24.98
CA PRO A 614 -10.58 7.38 -24.49
C PRO A 614 -9.90 8.14 -25.63
N GLY A 615 -9.77 9.46 -25.48
CA GLY A 615 -9.12 10.35 -26.46
C GLY A 615 -9.70 11.76 -26.48
N PRO A 616 -9.08 12.70 -27.22
CA PRO A 616 -9.58 14.07 -27.38
C PRO A 616 -10.99 14.08 -27.96
N ILE A 617 -11.89 14.92 -27.42
CA ILE A 617 -13.30 14.87 -27.81
C ILE A 617 -13.52 15.13 -29.31
N SER A 618 -12.67 15.96 -29.90
CA SER A 618 -12.66 16.28 -31.33
C SER A 618 -12.44 15.05 -32.23
N GLU A 619 -11.83 14.00 -31.71
CA GLU A 619 -11.56 12.76 -32.46
C GLU A 619 -12.58 11.68 -32.12
N VAL A 620 -12.85 11.47 -30.82
CA VAL A 620 -13.65 10.32 -30.37
C VAL A 620 -15.16 10.61 -30.30
N ALA A 621 -15.56 11.88 -30.22
CA ALA A 621 -16.96 12.29 -30.22
C ALA A 621 -17.14 13.74 -30.73
N PRO A 622 -16.82 14.03 -32.01
CA PRO A 622 -16.74 15.40 -32.57
C PRO A 622 -18.02 16.23 -32.54
N GLU A 623 -19.17 15.60 -32.28
CA GLU A 623 -20.47 16.28 -32.18
C GLU A 623 -20.84 16.67 -30.74
N VAL A 624 -20.00 16.32 -29.77
CA VAL A 624 -20.10 16.85 -28.41
C VAL A 624 -19.71 18.32 -28.44
N LYS A 625 -20.61 19.17 -27.95
CA LYS A 625 -20.37 20.61 -27.84
C LYS A 625 -19.93 20.93 -26.43
N VAL A 626 -18.91 21.78 -26.30
CA VAL A 626 -18.40 22.23 -25.00
C VAL A 626 -18.15 23.73 -25.06
N ALA A 627 -18.55 24.44 -24.01
CA ALA A 627 -18.23 25.84 -23.82
C ALA A 627 -17.88 26.11 -22.36
N SER A 628 -17.04 27.11 -22.11
CA SER A 628 -16.73 27.57 -20.76
C SER A 628 -16.70 29.09 -20.71
N SER A 629 -16.86 29.64 -19.51
CA SER A 629 -16.63 31.07 -19.26
C SER A 629 -16.13 31.30 -17.85
N ARG A 630 -15.34 32.37 -17.67
CA ARG A 630 -14.92 32.81 -16.34
C ARG A 630 -16.09 33.52 -15.65
N THR A 631 -16.18 33.31 -14.34
CA THR A 631 -17.06 34.10 -13.47
C THR A 631 -16.23 34.90 -12.48
N GLU A 632 -16.88 35.77 -11.70
CA GLU A 632 -16.20 36.55 -10.67
C GLU A 632 -15.45 35.66 -9.66
N ASN A 633 -16.01 34.49 -9.34
CA ASN A 633 -15.51 33.59 -8.30
C ASN A 633 -15.40 32.14 -8.80
N GLY A 634 -14.82 31.92 -9.99
CA GLY A 634 -14.63 30.59 -10.56
C GLY A 634 -14.98 30.53 -12.05
N TYR A 635 -15.71 29.49 -12.48
CA TYR A 635 -16.01 29.27 -13.90
C TYR A 635 -17.31 28.50 -14.14
N ILE A 636 -17.82 28.60 -15.37
CA ILE A 636 -18.95 27.82 -15.88
C ILE A 636 -18.44 26.90 -16.98
N VAL A 637 -18.96 25.67 -17.02
CA VAL A 637 -18.84 24.74 -18.14
C VAL A 637 -20.23 24.31 -18.58
N GLU A 638 -20.44 24.23 -19.88
CA GLU A 638 -21.62 23.64 -20.51
C GLU A 638 -21.20 22.57 -21.52
N VAL A 639 -22.01 21.52 -21.62
CA VAL A 639 -21.79 20.39 -22.53
C VAL A 639 -23.12 19.96 -23.14
N ALA A 640 -23.13 19.64 -24.43
CA ALA A 640 -24.19 18.86 -25.07
C ALA A 640 -23.62 17.56 -25.63
N ILE A 641 -24.11 16.42 -25.12
CA ILE A 641 -23.68 15.07 -25.52
C ILE A 641 -24.79 14.44 -26.36
N PRO A 642 -24.56 14.18 -27.67
CA PRO A 642 -25.50 13.41 -28.47
C PRO A 642 -25.80 12.02 -27.86
N PHE A 643 -27.08 11.67 -27.71
CA PHE A 643 -27.49 10.37 -27.15
C PHE A 643 -26.96 9.16 -27.93
N LYS A 644 -26.64 9.34 -29.22
CA LYS A 644 -26.00 8.29 -30.03
C LYS A 644 -24.64 7.83 -29.48
N TYR A 645 -23.90 8.70 -28.80
CA TYR A 645 -22.63 8.31 -28.16
C TYR A 645 -22.85 7.54 -26.85
N LEU A 646 -24.03 7.68 -26.25
CA LEU A 646 -24.47 6.92 -25.09
C LEU A 646 -25.17 5.61 -25.48
N GLY A 647 -25.49 5.40 -26.76
CA GLY A 647 -26.13 4.17 -27.25
C GLY A 647 -27.55 3.96 -26.72
N VAL A 648 -28.26 5.03 -26.36
CA VAL A 648 -29.62 4.97 -25.79
C VAL A 648 -30.57 5.90 -26.55
N ILE A 649 -31.87 5.61 -26.47
CA ILE A 649 -32.93 6.47 -27.01
C ILE A 649 -33.49 7.30 -25.85
N PRO A 650 -33.48 8.65 -25.93
CA PRO A 650 -33.98 9.48 -24.85
C PRO A 650 -35.49 9.36 -24.70
N LYS A 651 -35.96 9.25 -23.45
CA LYS A 651 -37.38 9.18 -23.09
C LYS A 651 -37.57 9.55 -21.62
N ASP A 652 -38.78 9.95 -21.25
CA ASP A 652 -39.17 10.12 -19.85
C ASP A 652 -38.88 8.86 -19.03
N GLY A 653 -38.32 9.06 -17.84
CA GLY A 653 -37.96 7.99 -16.90
C GLY A 653 -36.72 7.18 -17.29
N LEU A 654 -35.99 7.53 -18.37
CA LEU A 654 -34.69 6.94 -18.65
C LEU A 654 -33.73 7.27 -17.49
N LYS A 655 -33.04 6.25 -16.98
CA LYS A 655 -32.06 6.36 -15.90
C LYS A 655 -30.68 6.04 -16.42
N LEU A 656 -29.72 6.90 -16.10
CA LEU A 656 -28.30 6.75 -16.39
C LEU A 656 -27.56 6.73 -15.05
N GLY A 657 -26.54 5.89 -14.90
CA GLY A 657 -25.56 6.06 -13.84
C GLY A 657 -24.85 7.40 -14.04
N PHE A 658 -24.69 8.20 -12.98
CA PHE A 658 -24.17 9.55 -13.11
C PHE A 658 -23.36 10.02 -11.91
N CYS A 659 -22.26 10.71 -12.16
CA CYS A 659 -21.53 11.42 -11.13
C CYS A 659 -20.83 12.66 -11.70
N HIS A 660 -20.80 13.75 -10.92
CA HIS A 660 -20.03 14.95 -11.23
C HIS A 660 -18.87 15.10 -10.25
N THR A 661 -17.70 15.44 -10.75
CA THR A 661 -16.46 15.59 -9.97
C THR A 661 -15.77 16.90 -10.32
N VAL A 662 -15.13 17.52 -9.32
CA VAL A 662 -14.32 18.73 -9.45
C VAL A 662 -12.90 18.43 -8.97
N HIS A 663 -11.91 18.69 -9.81
CA HIS A 663 -10.48 18.70 -9.46
C HIS A 663 -10.05 20.15 -9.21
N ASN A 664 -9.26 20.39 -8.17
CA ASN A 664 -8.90 21.76 -7.78
C ASN A 664 -7.43 21.92 -7.36
N SER A 665 -6.86 23.08 -7.65
CA SER A 665 -5.56 23.55 -7.17
C SER A 665 -5.64 25.01 -6.75
N ASN A 666 -5.01 25.40 -5.63
CA ASN A 666 -4.83 26.81 -5.28
C ASN A 666 -3.38 27.29 -5.49
N ARG A 667 -2.56 26.51 -6.22
CA ARG A 667 -1.15 26.83 -6.49
C ARG A 667 -0.98 27.80 -7.65
N ARG A 668 -0.90 29.09 -7.33
CA ARG A 668 -0.76 30.18 -8.32
C ARG A 668 0.57 30.23 -9.08
N ASP A 669 1.61 29.59 -8.54
CA ASP A 669 2.96 29.57 -9.12
C ASP A 669 3.22 28.31 -9.96
N ALA A 670 2.16 27.58 -10.32
CA ALA A 670 2.22 26.35 -11.09
C ALA A 670 2.94 26.56 -12.43
N LYS A 671 3.95 25.71 -12.70
CA LYS A 671 4.61 25.68 -14.01
C LYS A 671 3.72 24.94 -15.03
N ILE A 672 3.93 25.23 -16.31
CA ILE A 672 3.25 24.54 -17.41
C ILE A 672 3.52 23.02 -17.29
N GLY A 673 2.45 22.22 -17.29
CA GLY A 673 2.47 20.75 -17.18
C GLY A 673 2.67 20.18 -15.77
N GLU A 674 2.92 21.03 -14.76
CA GLU A 674 3.15 20.60 -13.38
C GLU A 674 1.91 19.96 -12.76
N TYR A 675 2.10 18.87 -12.00
CA TYR A 675 1.02 18.28 -11.19
C TYR A 675 0.76 19.16 -9.95
N VAL A 676 -0.40 19.82 -9.93
CA VAL A 676 -0.74 20.78 -8.86
C VAL A 676 -2.06 20.49 -8.16
N ARG A 677 -2.82 19.48 -8.56
CA ARG A 677 -4.09 19.10 -7.91
C ARG A 677 -3.90 18.87 -6.41
N GLU A 678 -4.67 19.62 -5.62
CA GLU A 678 -4.67 19.55 -4.16
C GLU A 678 -5.94 18.91 -3.62
N ASN A 679 -7.09 19.18 -4.24
CA ASN A 679 -8.40 18.72 -3.77
C ASN A 679 -9.17 18.01 -4.88
N MET A 680 -10.10 17.15 -4.46
CA MET A 680 -11.10 16.56 -5.34
C MET A 680 -12.42 16.47 -4.57
N LEU A 681 -13.46 17.09 -5.13
CA LEU A 681 -14.83 16.97 -4.65
C LEU A 681 -15.61 16.12 -5.65
N SER A 682 -16.52 15.29 -5.15
CA SER A 682 -17.38 14.50 -6.03
C SER A 682 -18.77 14.39 -5.45
N TRP A 683 -19.78 14.46 -6.30
CA TRP A 683 -21.17 14.30 -5.90
C TRP A 683 -21.38 12.99 -5.15
N ILE A 684 -20.63 11.95 -5.52
CA ILE A 684 -20.46 10.73 -4.74
C ILE A 684 -19.04 10.72 -4.10
N PRO A 685 -18.89 11.09 -2.82
CA PRO A 685 -17.59 11.24 -2.17
C PRO A 685 -17.03 9.89 -1.65
N LEU A 686 -16.95 8.88 -2.52
CA LEU A 686 -16.39 7.57 -2.19
C LEU A 686 -14.96 7.42 -2.75
N PRO A 687 -14.09 6.61 -2.10
CA PRO A 687 -12.78 6.29 -2.66
C PRO A 687 -12.92 5.64 -4.05
N GLU A 688 -12.00 5.96 -4.95
CA GLU A 688 -11.94 5.39 -6.30
C GLU A 688 -13.24 5.55 -7.12
N ILE A 689 -14.05 6.58 -6.84
CA ILE A 689 -15.35 6.73 -7.47
C ILE A 689 -15.29 6.76 -9.00
N TRP A 690 -14.18 7.27 -9.59
CA TRP A 690 -13.96 7.24 -11.03
C TRP A 690 -13.90 5.82 -11.59
N ALA A 691 -13.46 4.82 -10.84
CA ALA A 691 -13.31 3.44 -11.28
C ALA A 691 -14.53 2.53 -10.96
N ARG A 692 -15.58 3.07 -10.34
CA ARG A 692 -16.69 2.30 -9.76
C ARG A 692 -18.07 2.76 -10.27
N PRO A 693 -18.41 2.50 -11.54
CA PRO A 693 -19.70 2.91 -12.13
C PRO A 693 -20.92 2.37 -11.38
N GLU A 694 -20.80 1.20 -10.76
CA GLU A 694 -21.82 0.60 -9.91
C GLU A 694 -22.11 1.39 -8.62
N LYS A 695 -21.28 2.40 -8.30
CA LYS A 695 -21.41 3.30 -7.14
C LYS A 695 -21.82 4.72 -7.53
N TRP A 696 -22.00 5.02 -8.82
CA TRP A 696 -22.46 6.33 -9.24
C TRP A 696 -23.91 6.57 -8.80
N GLY A 697 -24.31 7.85 -8.74
CA GLY A 697 -25.71 8.22 -8.53
C GLY A 697 -26.54 7.93 -9.78
N THR A 698 -27.79 8.39 -9.77
CA THR A 698 -28.68 8.27 -10.93
C THR A 698 -28.97 9.64 -11.52
N LEU A 699 -28.90 9.77 -12.85
CA LEU A 699 -29.51 10.88 -13.59
C LEU A 699 -30.77 10.37 -14.28
N GLU A 700 -31.93 10.90 -13.90
CA GLU A 700 -33.24 10.52 -14.44
C GLU A 700 -33.78 11.62 -15.37
N LEU A 701 -34.15 11.25 -16.59
CA LEU A 701 -34.80 12.14 -17.54
C LEU A 701 -36.27 12.33 -17.14
N LYS A 702 -36.72 13.59 -17.07
CA LYS A 702 -38.10 13.99 -16.79
C LYS A 702 -38.62 14.98 -17.81
N GLU A 703 -39.88 14.82 -18.23
CA GLU A 703 -40.63 15.80 -19.03
C GLU A 703 -41.16 16.99 -18.24
#